data_AF-A0A7X0ASN1-F1
#
_entry.id   AF-A0A7X0ASN1-F1
#
_cell.length_a   1.000
_cell.length_b   1.000
_cell.length_c   1.000
_cell.angle_alpha   90.00
_cell.angle_beta   90.00
_cell.angle_gamma   90.00
#
_symmetry.space_group_name_H-M   'P 1'
#
loop_
_entity.id
_entity.type
_entity.pdbx_description
1 polymer ?
#
loop_
_entity_poly.entity_id
_entity_poly.type
_entity_poly.pdbx_seq_one_letter_code
_entity_poly.pdbx_strand_id
1 'polypeptide(L)'
;MSINYRIAAWTLRGIALAGLLGLCACAMVDMKHVTSRDYVTDRRADVLGAKRLSDNTVQALNVVALTTDGCEKAFVSCSDTILQSTGLNEEQRLSALSELWLAKAIKNTKSNAAAMDDEALDAYLQSARYAYAYLFYTARKPSDRAFELRQVQVIDFYNFSVQRAVTRFFEELPKLGSDWTQASVAGWTITHPQTDVRLSGDAQVPVELIPAAGLRFKGLRDTYTRDGFGSEFVAMAPPDSDSDAVPWRNPDYVSMTGALVFDGATLGDALATRQVRLLAKDPYRDDTITLAGRDVPLAANFTAAYGVWLARSGFASQSIRSLLGREGGITTPRVLLMQPYDPNRLTVVMLHGLASSPEAWINVSNEVMGDEDLRRNYQVWEVYYPTNAPVAVNLANIRKALDATLKHFDPTGKARASNNMVLVGHSMGGVIARLLVSSSNEQLWNVIPVRANLSEAKRQKLRQRLAPYLQFTPMPQVTRAVFMASPHRGTPLAQGRLALLFRGLIRLPASLLAEVTNLSDVLKDASATGKPFRLPNSIDNLSDKDPFIMATENLPISPRVRYHTIVGVYKSNGGPLATSSDGIVPYSSAHLAGADSELAIPSWHSVQETPAAILELRRILRLQEATTKPSSPVATISAAR
;
A
#
# COMPACT_ATOMS: atom_id res chain seq x y z
N MET A 1 -75.21 -64.31 -20.38
CA MET A 1 -74.46 -63.26 -21.11
C MET A 1 -74.65 -61.83 -20.53
N SER A 2 -75.08 -61.67 -19.27
CA SER A 2 -75.45 -60.36 -18.67
C SER A 2 -74.51 -59.85 -17.56
N ILE A 3 -73.69 -60.72 -16.95
CA ILE A 3 -72.81 -60.36 -15.81
C ILE A 3 -71.49 -59.72 -16.28
N ASN A 4 -70.92 -60.19 -17.39
CA ASN A 4 -69.62 -59.69 -17.88
C ASN A 4 -69.67 -58.24 -18.39
N TYR A 5 -70.81 -57.77 -18.88
CA TYR A 5 -70.98 -56.38 -19.33
C TYR A 5 -71.02 -55.38 -18.18
N ARG A 6 -71.58 -55.78 -17.03
CA ARG A 6 -71.63 -54.90 -15.85
C ARG A 6 -70.25 -54.72 -15.24
N ILE A 7 -69.45 -55.78 -15.12
CA ILE A 7 -68.10 -55.70 -14.55
C ILE A 7 -67.19 -54.84 -15.44
N ALA A 8 -67.27 -55.00 -16.78
CA ALA A 8 -66.51 -54.18 -17.73
C ALA A 8 -66.88 -52.69 -17.70
N ALA A 9 -68.17 -52.37 -17.48
CA ALA A 9 -68.61 -50.98 -17.36
C ALA A 9 -68.16 -50.31 -16.04
N TRP A 10 -68.10 -51.07 -14.94
CA TRP A 10 -67.59 -50.57 -13.66
C TRP A 10 -66.06 -50.41 -13.66
N THR A 11 -65.31 -51.29 -14.33
CA THR A 11 -63.86 -51.12 -14.48
C THR A 11 -63.52 -49.97 -15.43
N LEU A 12 -64.23 -49.78 -16.55
CA LEU A 12 -64.03 -48.60 -17.41
C LEU A 12 -64.39 -47.30 -16.69
N ARG A 13 -65.46 -47.28 -15.89
CA ARG A 13 -65.80 -46.09 -15.07
C ARG A 13 -64.78 -45.84 -13.96
N GLY A 14 -64.24 -46.89 -13.34
CA GLY A 14 -63.18 -46.77 -12.33
C GLY A 14 -61.87 -46.24 -12.91
N ILE A 15 -61.48 -46.70 -14.10
CA ILE A 15 -60.29 -46.22 -14.83
C ILE A 15 -60.50 -44.78 -15.33
N ALA A 16 -61.70 -44.44 -15.82
CA ALA A 16 -62.02 -43.08 -16.22
C ALA A 16 -62.06 -42.11 -15.02
N LEU A 17 -62.57 -42.54 -13.86
CA LEU A 17 -62.57 -41.74 -12.63
C LEU A 17 -61.16 -41.57 -12.07
N ALA A 18 -60.31 -42.60 -12.13
CA ALA A 18 -58.90 -42.53 -11.75
C ALA A 18 -58.07 -41.66 -12.72
N GLY A 19 -58.40 -41.71 -14.03
CA GLY A 19 -57.81 -40.83 -15.05
C GLY A 19 -58.23 -39.36 -14.88
N LEU A 20 -59.49 -39.11 -14.51
CA LEU A 20 -60.00 -37.77 -14.19
C LEU A 20 -59.44 -37.22 -12.87
N LEU A 21 -59.19 -38.07 -11.86
CA LEU A 21 -58.51 -37.70 -10.62
C LEU A 21 -57.01 -37.45 -10.82
N GLY A 22 -56.37 -38.13 -11.78
CA GLY A 22 -54.96 -37.92 -12.15
C GLY A 22 -54.69 -36.63 -12.94
N LEU A 23 -55.71 -36.02 -13.54
CA LEU A 23 -55.59 -34.78 -14.32
C LEU A 23 -55.76 -33.49 -13.47
N CYS A 24 -56.07 -33.61 -12.17
CA CYS A 24 -56.27 -32.45 -11.28
C CYS A 24 -55.13 -32.22 -10.28
N ALA A 25 -53.99 -32.90 -10.42
CA ALA A 25 -52.83 -32.71 -9.54
C ALA A 25 -51.62 -32.12 -10.30
N CYS A 26 -51.85 -31.13 -11.17
CA CYS A 26 -50.80 -30.16 -11.45
C CYS A 26 -50.69 -29.26 -10.22
N ALA A 27 -49.86 -29.65 -9.25
CA ALA A 27 -49.45 -28.70 -8.23
C ALA A 27 -48.76 -27.55 -8.97
N MET A 28 -49.43 -26.39 -9.06
CA MET A 28 -48.95 -25.21 -9.78
C MET A 28 -47.65 -24.65 -9.18
N VAL A 29 -47.29 -25.10 -7.98
CA VAL A 29 -46.07 -24.76 -7.24
C VAL A 29 -45.48 -26.06 -6.69
N ASP A 30 -44.31 -26.46 -7.21
CA ASP A 30 -43.49 -27.55 -6.68
C ASP A 30 -42.43 -26.97 -5.73
N MET A 31 -42.22 -27.61 -4.57
CA MET A 31 -41.27 -27.13 -3.56
C MET A 31 -40.02 -28.00 -3.59
N LYS A 32 -38.89 -27.42 -4.02
CA LYS A 32 -37.57 -28.05 -3.92
C LYS A 32 -36.74 -27.35 -2.86
N HIS A 33 -36.18 -28.14 -1.93
CA HIS A 33 -35.20 -27.63 -0.98
C HIS A 33 -33.87 -27.38 -1.70
N VAL A 34 -33.43 -26.13 -1.73
CA VAL A 34 -32.11 -25.73 -2.23
C VAL A 34 -31.08 -25.92 -1.11
N THR A 35 -29.86 -26.34 -1.45
CA THR A 35 -28.80 -26.49 -0.45
C THR A 35 -28.37 -25.12 0.10
N SER A 36 -27.85 -25.07 1.32
CA SER A 36 -27.36 -23.80 1.91
C SER A 36 -26.26 -23.15 1.06
N ARG A 37 -25.43 -23.95 0.38
CA ARG A 37 -24.38 -23.46 -0.52
C ARG A 37 -24.97 -22.83 -1.78
N ASP A 38 -25.95 -23.50 -2.40
CA ASP A 38 -26.59 -22.99 -3.61
C ASP A 38 -27.39 -21.73 -3.31
N TYR A 39 -28.12 -21.69 -2.17
CA TYR A 39 -28.81 -20.50 -1.70
C TYR A 39 -27.86 -19.29 -1.56
N VAL A 40 -26.69 -19.47 -0.93
CA VAL A 40 -25.71 -18.38 -0.80
C VAL A 40 -25.11 -17.99 -2.15
N THR A 41 -24.86 -18.96 -3.02
CA THR A 41 -24.28 -18.73 -4.35
C THR A 41 -25.24 -17.94 -5.23
N ASP A 42 -26.50 -18.37 -5.31
CA ASP A 42 -27.54 -17.71 -6.11
C ASP A 42 -27.85 -16.31 -5.59
N ARG A 43 -27.89 -16.12 -4.26
CA ARG A 43 -28.10 -14.81 -3.66
C ARG A 43 -27.00 -13.80 -4.03
N ARG A 44 -25.77 -14.28 -4.28
CA ARG A 44 -24.62 -13.46 -4.69
C ARG A 44 -24.38 -13.48 -6.21
N ALA A 45 -25.19 -14.21 -6.97
CA ALA A 45 -25.03 -14.32 -8.40
C ALA A 45 -25.53 -13.03 -9.08
N ASP A 46 -24.71 -12.53 -9.99
CA ASP A 46 -25.01 -11.42 -10.87
C ASP A 46 -24.14 -11.50 -12.13
N VAL A 47 -24.27 -10.50 -12.99
CA VAL A 47 -23.58 -10.44 -14.27
C VAL A 47 -22.06 -10.48 -14.14
N LEU A 48 -21.49 -9.98 -13.04
CA LEU A 48 -20.04 -9.93 -12.82
C LEU A 48 -19.52 -11.27 -12.30
N GLY A 49 -20.18 -11.84 -11.29
CA GLY A 49 -19.73 -13.06 -10.61
C GLY A 49 -20.14 -14.35 -11.32
N ALA A 50 -21.36 -14.42 -11.84
CA ALA A 50 -21.97 -15.65 -12.36
C ALA A 50 -22.26 -15.62 -13.87
N LYS A 51 -21.95 -14.51 -14.56
CA LYS A 51 -22.23 -14.31 -15.99
C LYS A 51 -23.70 -14.50 -16.38
N ARG A 52 -24.61 -14.25 -15.44
CA ARG A 52 -26.06 -14.28 -15.62
C ARG A 52 -26.68 -13.12 -14.83
N LEU A 53 -27.87 -12.67 -15.19
CA LEU A 53 -28.58 -11.68 -14.39
C LEU A 53 -28.88 -12.23 -12.99
N SER A 54 -28.83 -11.34 -12.00
CA SER A 54 -29.24 -11.63 -10.63
C SER A 54 -30.72 -11.95 -10.55
N ASP A 55 -31.10 -12.72 -9.54
CA ASP A 55 -32.50 -13.13 -9.33
C ASP A 55 -33.42 -11.91 -9.12
N ASN A 56 -32.90 -10.83 -8.52
CA ASN A 56 -33.63 -9.56 -8.36
C ASN A 56 -33.97 -8.91 -9.71
N THR A 57 -33.02 -8.91 -10.66
CA THR A 57 -33.25 -8.37 -12.00
C THR A 57 -34.19 -9.28 -12.79
N VAL A 58 -34.03 -10.61 -12.70
CA VAL A 58 -34.95 -11.57 -13.33
C VAL A 58 -36.37 -11.41 -12.78
N GLN A 59 -36.53 -11.22 -11.47
CA GLN A 59 -37.83 -10.95 -10.85
C GLN A 59 -38.43 -9.64 -11.37
N ALA A 60 -37.63 -8.57 -11.51
CA ALA A 60 -38.09 -7.31 -12.06
C ALA A 60 -38.57 -7.46 -13.51
N LEU A 61 -37.87 -8.25 -14.34
CA LEU A 61 -38.30 -8.60 -15.70
C LEU A 61 -39.65 -9.35 -15.69
N ASN A 62 -39.79 -10.35 -14.84
CA ASN A 62 -41.02 -11.15 -14.76
C ASN A 62 -42.25 -10.32 -14.36
N VAL A 63 -42.10 -9.35 -13.45
CA VAL A 63 -43.19 -8.43 -13.04
C VAL A 63 -43.74 -7.63 -14.22
N VAL A 64 -42.90 -7.33 -15.22
CA VAL A 64 -43.29 -6.59 -16.43
C VAL A 64 -43.45 -7.49 -17.65
N ALA A 65 -43.63 -8.80 -17.45
CA ALA A 65 -43.80 -9.81 -18.49
C ALA A 65 -42.67 -9.86 -19.53
N LEU A 66 -41.44 -9.55 -19.11
CA LEU A 66 -40.23 -9.68 -19.92
C LEU A 66 -39.42 -10.92 -19.52
N THR A 67 -38.59 -11.40 -20.44
CA THR A 67 -37.65 -12.51 -20.21
C THR A 67 -36.22 -12.07 -20.51
N THR A 68 -35.24 -12.73 -19.91
CA THR A 68 -33.81 -12.46 -20.15
C THR A 68 -33.46 -12.51 -21.64
N ASP A 69 -33.82 -13.60 -22.32
CA ASP A 69 -33.55 -13.79 -23.75
C ASP A 69 -34.28 -12.78 -24.64
N GLY A 70 -35.51 -12.38 -24.24
CA GLY A 70 -36.29 -11.36 -24.94
C GLY A 70 -35.61 -10.00 -24.84
N CYS A 71 -35.14 -9.63 -23.64
CA CYS A 71 -34.38 -8.40 -23.40
C CYS A 71 -33.04 -8.39 -24.13
N GLU A 72 -32.37 -9.53 -24.28
CA GLU A 72 -31.12 -9.60 -25.04
C GLU A 72 -31.33 -9.33 -26.54
N LYS A 73 -32.46 -9.80 -27.11
CA LYS A 73 -32.81 -9.60 -28.53
C LYS A 73 -33.37 -8.21 -28.82
N ALA A 74 -34.16 -7.65 -27.90
CA ALA A 74 -34.87 -6.39 -28.07
C ALA A 74 -34.53 -5.39 -26.95
N PHE A 75 -33.24 -5.12 -26.77
CA PHE A 75 -32.71 -4.39 -25.60
C PHE A 75 -33.37 -3.03 -25.36
N VAL A 76 -33.49 -2.18 -26.38
CA VAL A 76 -34.07 -0.82 -26.25
C VAL A 76 -35.52 -0.90 -25.75
N SER A 77 -36.34 -1.74 -26.38
CA SER A 77 -37.74 -1.94 -25.98
C SER A 77 -37.87 -2.49 -24.56
N CYS A 78 -36.99 -3.45 -24.20
CA CYS A 78 -36.93 -3.98 -22.84
C CYS A 78 -36.56 -2.91 -21.81
N SER A 79 -35.49 -2.13 -22.04
CA SER A 79 -35.07 -1.07 -21.10
C SER A 79 -36.13 0.01 -20.94
N ASP A 80 -36.79 0.41 -22.03
CA ASP A 80 -37.84 1.44 -21.99
C ASP A 80 -39.07 0.93 -21.21
N THR A 81 -39.45 -0.32 -21.41
CA THR A 81 -40.55 -0.97 -20.68
C THR A 81 -40.28 -0.99 -19.17
N ILE A 82 -39.06 -1.34 -18.75
CA ILE A 82 -38.68 -1.35 -17.33
C ILE A 82 -38.70 0.07 -16.78
N LEU A 83 -38.12 1.04 -17.49
CA LEU A 83 -38.00 2.43 -17.06
C LEU A 83 -39.38 3.07 -16.82
N GLN A 84 -40.35 2.77 -17.68
CA GLN A 84 -41.70 3.35 -17.63
C GLN A 84 -42.70 2.52 -16.80
N SER A 85 -42.29 1.36 -16.29
CA SER A 85 -43.19 0.45 -15.57
C SER A 85 -43.68 1.04 -14.26
N THR A 86 -45.01 1.04 -14.07
CA THR A 86 -45.68 1.36 -12.80
C THR A 86 -45.72 0.18 -11.84
N GLY A 87 -45.49 -1.05 -12.32
CA GLY A 87 -45.50 -2.27 -11.51
C GLY A 87 -44.21 -2.51 -10.70
N LEU A 88 -43.14 -1.78 -11.02
CA LEU A 88 -41.88 -1.80 -10.30
C LEU A 88 -41.73 -0.52 -9.48
N ASN A 89 -41.14 -0.62 -8.30
CA ASN A 89 -40.70 0.58 -7.60
C ASN A 89 -39.42 1.16 -8.25
N GLU A 90 -39.09 2.40 -7.91
CA GLU A 90 -37.96 3.13 -8.49
C GLU A 90 -36.62 2.40 -8.32
N GLU A 91 -36.36 1.88 -7.13
CA GLU A 91 -35.13 1.16 -6.81
C GLU A 91 -34.98 -0.15 -7.61
N GLN A 92 -36.08 -0.88 -7.82
CA GLN A 92 -36.13 -2.07 -8.67
C GLN A 92 -35.83 -1.70 -10.12
N ARG A 93 -36.46 -0.64 -10.65
CA ARG A 93 -36.20 -0.17 -12.03
C ARG A 93 -34.74 0.18 -12.23
N LEU A 94 -34.19 1.07 -11.38
CA LEU A 94 -32.84 1.60 -11.55
C LEU A 94 -31.77 0.52 -11.37
N SER A 95 -31.91 -0.35 -10.37
CA SER A 95 -30.94 -1.43 -10.16
C SER A 95 -30.99 -2.50 -11.27
N ALA A 96 -32.19 -2.86 -11.77
CA ALA A 96 -32.34 -3.79 -12.89
C ALA A 96 -31.77 -3.21 -14.19
N LEU A 97 -32.04 -1.92 -14.46
CA LEU A 97 -31.49 -1.23 -15.63
C LEU A 97 -29.97 -1.15 -15.58
N SER A 98 -29.39 -0.83 -14.42
CA SER A 98 -27.93 -0.84 -14.25
C SER A 98 -27.32 -2.20 -14.63
N GLU A 99 -27.87 -3.30 -14.11
CA GLU A 99 -27.37 -4.64 -14.40
C GLU A 99 -27.57 -5.05 -15.87
N LEU A 100 -28.70 -4.71 -16.48
CA LEU A 100 -28.98 -5.00 -17.89
C LEU A 100 -28.02 -4.26 -18.82
N TRP A 101 -27.78 -2.97 -18.57
CA TRP A 101 -26.81 -2.18 -19.33
C TRP A 101 -25.40 -2.71 -19.14
N LEU A 102 -25.04 -3.16 -17.94
CA LEU A 102 -23.76 -3.81 -17.67
C LEU A 102 -23.61 -5.13 -18.44
N ALA A 103 -24.65 -5.96 -18.47
CA ALA A 103 -24.66 -7.20 -19.25
C ALA A 103 -24.48 -6.92 -20.74
N LYS A 104 -25.17 -5.91 -21.27
CA LYS A 104 -24.97 -5.45 -22.66
C LYS A 104 -23.54 -4.97 -22.91
N ALA A 105 -22.98 -4.15 -22.01
CA ALA A 105 -21.61 -3.65 -22.11
C ALA A 105 -20.57 -4.78 -22.14
N ILE A 106 -20.68 -5.75 -21.23
CA ILE A 106 -19.77 -6.90 -21.15
C ILE A 106 -19.86 -7.74 -22.42
N LYS A 107 -21.07 -7.99 -22.94
CA LYS A 107 -21.28 -8.75 -24.18
C LYS A 107 -20.69 -8.03 -25.41
N ASN A 108 -20.85 -6.70 -25.48
CA ASN A 108 -20.32 -5.89 -26.59
C ASN A 108 -18.79 -5.73 -26.51
N THR A 109 -18.20 -5.86 -25.32
CA THR A 109 -16.75 -5.78 -25.14
C THR A 109 -16.07 -7.03 -25.73
N LYS A 110 -15.45 -6.90 -26.91
CA LYS A 110 -14.69 -8.00 -27.53
C LYS A 110 -13.42 -8.29 -26.73
N SER A 111 -13.22 -9.55 -26.36
CA SER A 111 -12.08 -10.00 -25.53
C SER A 111 -10.68 -9.79 -26.18
N ASN A 112 -10.61 -9.49 -27.49
CA ASN A 112 -9.37 -9.34 -28.27
C ASN A 112 -9.22 -7.97 -28.97
N ALA A 113 -10.09 -7.00 -28.67
CA ALA A 113 -9.97 -5.67 -29.28
C ALA A 113 -8.89 -4.84 -28.56
N ALA A 114 -8.10 -4.10 -29.33
CA ALA A 114 -7.05 -3.22 -28.80
C ALA A 114 -7.62 -2.03 -28.00
N ALA A 115 -8.86 -1.65 -28.26
CA ALA A 115 -9.60 -0.62 -27.53
C ALA A 115 -11.09 -0.98 -27.48
N MET A 116 -11.77 -0.51 -26.44
CA MET A 116 -13.22 -0.62 -26.29
C MET A 116 -13.93 0.28 -27.30
N ASP A 117 -14.93 -0.25 -28.00
CA ASP A 117 -15.74 0.54 -28.93
C ASP A 117 -16.74 1.47 -28.22
N ASP A 118 -17.26 2.44 -28.97
CA ASP A 118 -18.14 3.48 -28.44
C ASP A 118 -19.48 2.92 -27.95
N GLU A 119 -19.99 1.83 -28.53
CA GLU A 119 -21.24 1.21 -28.08
C GLU A 119 -21.05 0.53 -26.71
N ALA A 120 -19.94 -0.18 -26.51
CA ALA A 120 -19.59 -0.75 -25.21
C ALA A 120 -19.36 0.34 -24.17
N LEU A 121 -18.66 1.44 -24.52
CA LEU A 121 -18.44 2.57 -23.62
C LEU A 121 -19.76 3.24 -23.22
N ASP A 122 -20.65 3.54 -24.17
CA ASP A 122 -21.99 4.07 -23.87
C ASP A 122 -22.73 3.15 -22.90
N ALA A 123 -22.72 1.84 -23.15
CA ALA A 123 -23.40 0.88 -22.30
C ALA A 123 -22.82 0.81 -20.86
N TYR A 124 -21.50 0.93 -20.67
CA TYR A 124 -20.90 1.06 -19.35
C TYR A 124 -21.30 2.39 -18.67
N LEU A 125 -21.30 3.50 -19.39
CA LEU A 125 -21.71 4.80 -18.84
C LEU A 125 -23.19 4.82 -18.46
N GLN A 126 -24.06 4.16 -19.25
CA GLN A 126 -25.47 3.96 -18.90
C GLN A 126 -25.62 3.13 -17.63
N SER A 127 -24.93 1.99 -17.53
CA SER A 127 -24.90 1.16 -16.33
C SER A 127 -24.51 1.96 -15.08
N ALA A 128 -23.42 2.72 -15.18
CA ALA A 128 -22.94 3.59 -14.10
C ALA A 128 -23.96 4.69 -13.76
N ARG A 129 -24.60 5.32 -14.75
CA ARG A 129 -25.62 6.36 -14.54
C ARG A 129 -26.85 5.84 -13.80
N TYR A 130 -27.36 4.65 -14.16
CA TYR A 130 -28.47 4.02 -13.45
C TYR A 130 -28.10 3.60 -12.03
N ALA A 131 -26.89 3.08 -11.81
CA ALA A 131 -26.40 2.78 -10.46
C ALA A 131 -26.24 4.06 -9.62
N TYR A 132 -25.68 5.12 -10.20
CA TYR A 132 -25.57 6.43 -9.55
C TYR A 132 -26.95 6.99 -9.17
N ALA A 133 -27.92 6.92 -10.08
CA ALA A 133 -29.31 7.29 -9.82
C ALA A 133 -29.92 6.47 -8.66
N TYR A 134 -29.73 5.15 -8.65
CA TYR A 134 -30.18 4.27 -7.57
C TYR A 134 -29.59 4.69 -6.21
N LEU A 135 -28.30 5.03 -6.17
CA LEU A 135 -27.59 5.37 -4.95
C LEU A 135 -27.98 6.76 -4.40
N PHE A 136 -28.17 7.76 -5.27
CA PHE A 136 -28.23 9.16 -4.84
C PHE A 136 -29.56 9.88 -5.08
N TYR A 137 -30.41 9.39 -5.99
CA TYR A 137 -31.66 10.07 -6.36
C TYR A 137 -32.93 9.34 -5.92
N THR A 138 -32.79 8.17 -5.28
CA THR A 138 -33.92 7.46 -4.68
C THR A 138 -34.26 8.01 -3.30
N ALA A 139 -35.50 7.76 -2.87
CA ALA A 139 -36.03 8.25 -1.59
C ALA A 139 -35.19 7.82 -0.39
N ARG A 140 -34.65 6.60 -0.42
CA ARG A 140 -33.78 6.07 0.63
C ARG A 140 -32.31 6.46 0.38
N LYS A 141 -31.59 6.79 1.45
CA LYS A 141 -30.16 7.07 1.40
C LYS A 141 -29.35 5.77 1.33
N PRO A 142 -28.10 5.79 0.84
CA PRO A 142 -27.25 4.61 0.89
C PRO A 142 -27.11 4.03 2.30
N SER A 143 -27.05 4.89 3.32
CA SER A 143 -27.03 4.51 4.74
C SER A 143 -28.24 3.66 5.15
N ASP A 144 -29.41 3.93 4.58
CA ASP A 144 -30.67 3.26 4.94
C ASP A 144 -30.73 1.83 4.35
N ARG A 145 -29.82 1.52 3.41
CA ARG A 145 -29.71 0.24 2.70
C ARG A 145 -28.36 -0.44 2.94
N ALA A 146 -27.59 -0.03 3.95
CA ALA A 146 -26.22 -0.50 4.16
C ALA A 146 -26.09 -2.03 4.31
N PHE A 147 -27.14 -2.72 4.76
CA PHE A 147 -27.17 -4.18 4.91
C PHE A 147 -27.85 -4.92 3.75
N GLU A 148 -28.35 -4.20 2.75
CA GLU A 148 -28.98 -4.81 1.58
C GLU A 148 -27.92 -5.26 0.59
N LEU A 149 -27.85 -6.58 0.34
CA LEU A 149 -26.93 -7.14 -0.65
C LEU A 149 -27.14 -6.52 -2.05
N ARG A 150 -28.38 -6.13 -2.37
CA ARG A 150 -28.67 -5.48 -3.64
C ARG A 150 -27.90 -4.17 -3.80
N GLN A 151 -27.72 -3.39 -2.73
CA GLN A 151 -26.91 -2.18 -2.80
C GLN A 151 -25.44 -2.49 -3.07
N VAL A 152 -24.90 -3.54 -2.45
CA VAL A 152 -23.52 -4.00 -2.72
C VAL A 152 -23.34 -4.34 -4.20
N GLN A 153 -24.26 -5.12 -4.77
CA GLN A 153 -24.24 -5.45 -6.21
C GLN A 153 -24.30 -4.20 -7.09
N VAL A 154 -25.16 -3.22 -6.77
CA VAL A 154 -25.27 -1.98 -7.56
C VAL A 154 -23.99 -1.13 -7.45
N ILE A 155 -23.33 -1.11 -6.29
CA ILE A 155 -22.01 -0.48 -6.13
C ILE A 155 -20.97 -1.20 -6.99
N ASP A 156 -20.97 -2.54 -7.02
CA ASP A 156 -20.06 -3.32 -7.86
C ASP A 156 -20.31 -3.07 -9.36
N PHE A 157 -21.58 -2.96 -9.77
CA PHE A 157 -21.95 -2.61 -11.15
C PHE A 157 -21.41 -1.23 -11.52
N TYR A 158 -21.58 -0.24 -10.62
CA TYR A 158 -21.05 1.09 -10.79
C TYR A 158 -19.52 1.07 -10.87
N ASN A 159 -18.84 0.52 -9.87
CA ASN A 159 -17.38 0.52 -9.77
C ASN A 159 -16.74 -0.19 -10.97
N PHE A 160 -17.28 -1.34 -11.41
CA PHE A 160 -16.77 -2.03 -12.60
C PHE A 160 -17.00 -1.22 -13.88
N SER A 161 -18.16 -0.57 -14.02
CA SER A 161 -18.46 0.28 -15.18
C SER A 161 -17.57 1.52 -15.23
N VAL A 162 -17.33 2.14 -14.07
CA VAL A 162 -16.38 3.26 -13.92
C VAL A 162 -14.97 2.80 -14.25
N GLN A 163 -14.54 1.62 -13.79
CA GLN A 163 -13.23 1.08 -14.12
C GLN A 163 -13.01 1.06 -15.64
N ARG A 164 -14.00 0.49 -16.35
CA ARG A 164 -14.00 0.33 -17.80
C ARG A 164 -14.02 1.67 -18.53
N ALA A 165 -14.91 2.58 -18.13
CA ALA A 165 -15.01 3.90 -18.75
C ALA A 165 -13.77 4.76 -18.51
N VAL A 166 -13.23 4.79 -17.29
CA VAL A 166 -12.05 5.60 -16.94
C VAL A 166 -10.79 5.08 -17.64
N THR A 167 -10.60 3.75 -17.78
CA THR A 167 -9.52 3.21 -18.61
C THR A 167 -9.63 3.70 -20.05
N ARG A 168 -10.84 3.68 -20.64
CA ARG A 168 -11.06 4.16 -22.01
C ARG A 168 -10.85 5.67 -22.14
N PHE A 169 -11.25 6.45 -21.14
CA PHE A 169 -10.99 7.89 -21.09
C PHE A 169 -9.49 8.20 -21.02
N PHE A 170 -8.73 7.45 -20.22
CA PHE A 170 -7.30 7.63 -20.09
C PHE A 170 -6.53 7.35 -21.40
N GLU A 171 -7.05 6.48 -22.28
CA GLU A 171 -6.47 6.25 -23.61
C GLU A 171 -6.65 7.44 -24.57
N GLU A 172 -7.69 8.26 -24.39
CA GLU A 172 -8.07 9.31 -25.36
C GLU A 172 -7.82 10.74 -24.84
N LEU A 173 -8.23 11.05 -23.60
CA LEU A 173 -8.23 12.42 -23.08
C LEU A 173 -6.82 13.02 -22.96
N PRO A 174 -5.76 12.30 -22.55
CA PRO A 174 -4.41 12.88 -22.52
C PRO A 174 -3.90 13.34 -23.89
N LYS A 175 -4.42 12.80 -25.00
CA LYS A 175 -4.06 13.22 -26.37
C LYS A 175 -4.55 14.62 -26.70
N LEU A 176 -5.52 15.14 -25.95
CA LEU A 176 -6.10 16.47 -26.14
C LEU A 176 -5.24 17.60 -25.54
N GLY A 177 -4.17 17.27 -24.80
CA GLY A 177 -3.34 18.24 -24.08
C GLY A 177 -3.95 18.72 -22.77
N SER A 178 -3.50 19.86 -22.26
CA SER A 178 -3.93 20.44 -20.97
C SER A 178 -5.07 21.46 -21.08
N ASP A 179 -5.35 21.98 -22.27
CA ASP A 179 -6.14 23.20 -22.44
C ASP A 179 -7.63 22.94 -22.71
N TRP A 180 -8.04 21.66 -22.70
CA TRP A 180 -9.43 21.27 -22.91
C TRP A 180 -10.21 21.34 -21.60
N THR A 181 -11.45 21.82 -21.68
CA THR A 181 -12.38 21.86 -20.54
C THR A 181 -13.46 20.78 -20.64
N GLN A 182 -13.80 20.39 -21.87
CA GLN A 182 -14.74 19.32 -22.18
C GLN A 182 -14.37 18.60 -23.48
N ALA A 183 -14.69 17.32 -23.58
CA ALA A 183 -14.47 16.48 -24.75
C ALA A 183 -15.68 15.58 -25.01
N SER A 184 -15.96 15.28 -26.28
CA SER A 184 -17.02 14.33 -26.65
C SER A 184 -16.44 12.94 -26.91
N VAL A 185 -16.87 11.94 -26.16
CA VAL A 185 -16.45 10.54 -26.29
C VAL A 185 -17.69 9.65 -26.31
N ALA A 186 -17.88 8.85 -27.37
CA ALA A 186 -19.07 7.98 -27.54
C ALA A 186 -20.43 8.69 -27.33
N GLY A 187 -20.54 9.96 -27.75
CA GLY A 187 -21.77 10.76 -27.55
C GLY A 187 -21.99 11.28 -26.13
N TRP A 188 -20.98 11.18 -25.26
CA TRP A 188 -20.97 11.77 -23.91
C TRP A 188 -20.02 12.95 -23.84
N THR A 189 -20.42 14.00 -23.14
CA THR A 189 -19.57 15.16 -22.82
C THR A 189 -18.83 14.90 -21.52
N ILE A 190 -17.53 14.66 -21.60
CA ILE A 190 -16.65 14.46 -20.46
C ILE A 190 -16.02 15.79 -20.09
N THR A 191 -16.10 16.20 -18.83
CA THR A 191 -15.41 17.41 -18.36
C THR A 191 -13.97 17.10 -17.96
N HIS A 192 -13.10 18.13 -17.94
CA HIS A 192 -11.75 17.99 -17.41
C HIS A 192 -11.78 17.37 -16.00
N PRO A 193 -10.92 16.38 -15.70
CA PRO A 193 -10.93 15.71 -14.40
C PRO A 193 -10.68 16.69 -13.26
N GLN A 194 -11.41 16.51 -12.16
CA GLN A 194 -11.10 17.15 -10.88
C GLN A 194 -10.22 16.18 -10.09
N THR A 195 -8.96 16.57 -9.86
CA THR A 195 -7.98 15.71 -9.20
C THR A 195 -7.42 16.37 -7.94
N ASP A 196 -7.31 15.58 -6.86
CA ASP A 196 -6.47 15.91 -5.69
C ASP A 196 -5.30 14.93 -5.53
N VAL A 197 -5.14 14.01 -6.49
CA VAL A 197 -4.02 13.07 -6.56
C VAL A 197 -2.75 13.84 -6.86
N ARG A 198 -1.74 13.63 -6.01
CA ARG A 198 -0.41 14.22 -6.16
C ARG A 198 0.53 13.20 -6.80
N LEU A 199 0.99 13.51 -8.01
CA LEU A 199 2.07 12.77 -8.66
C LEU A 199 3.41 13.49 -8.44
N SER A 200 4.49 12.76 -8.63
CA SER A 200 5.85 13.29 -8.60
C SER A 200 6.04 14.43 -9.61
N GLY A 201 6.88 15.42 -9.27
CA GLY A 201 7.25 16.52 -10.18
C GLY A 201 6.10 17.44 -10.58
N ASP A 202 5.09 17.62 -9.73
CA ASP A 202 3.86 18.40 -9.99
C ASP A 202 3.04 17.94 -11.21
N ALA A 203 3.30 16.71 -11.70
CA ALA A 203 2.61 16.15 -12.84
C ALA A 203 1.10 16.04 -12.56
N GLN A 204 0.30 16.50 -13.54
CA GLN A 204 -1.16 16.48 -13.43
C GLN A 204 -1.78 15.22 -14.03
N VAL A 205 -1.07 14.56 -14.95
CA VAL A 205 -1.57 13.41 -15.70
C VAL A 205 -0.59 12.25 -15.55
N PRO A 206 -1.05 11.06 -15.14
CA PRO A 206 -0.20 9.89 -15.06
C PRO A 206 0.19 9.40 -16.45
N VAL A 207 1.32 8.70 -16.56
CA VAL A 207 1.77 8.09 -17.83
C VAL A 207 1.15 6.72 -18.08
N GLU A 208 0.71 6.06 -17.00
CA GLU A 208 0.00 4.79 -17.05
C GLU A 208 -1.06 4.77 -15.95
N LEU A 209 -2.21 4.18 -16.24
CA LEU A 209 -3.28 3.96 -15.27
C LEU A 209 -3.64 2.48 -15.23
N ILE A 210 -3.42 1.84 -14.08
CA ILE A 210 -3.57 0.39 -13.92
C ILE A 210 -4.78 0.11 -13.02
N PRO A 211 -5.83 -0.60 -13.50
CA PRO A 211 -6.93 -1.02 -12.64
C PRO A 211 -6.46 -1.91 -11.49
N ALA A 212 -6.84 -1.59 -10.25
CA ALA A 212 -6.32 -2.30 -9.07
C ALA A 212 -7.08 -3.60 -8.74
N ALA A 213 -8.37 -3.71 -9.10
CA ALA A 213 -9.23 -4.84 -8.72
C ALA A 213 -8.68 -6.22 -9.16
N GLY A 214 -7.96 -6.26 -10.29
CA GLY A 214 -7.36 -7.48 -10.85
C GLY A 214 -5.95 -7.82 -10.33
N LEU A 215 -5.31 -6.93 -9.56
CA LEU A 215 -3.92 -7.11 -9.16
C LEU A 215 -3.81 -8.15 -8.04
N ARG A 216 -2.87 -9.09 -8.21
CA ARG A 216 -2.52 -10.10 -7.20
C ARG A 216 -1.02 -10.15 -7.09
N PHE A 217 -0.51 -10.08 -5.87
CA PHE A 217 0.94 -10.03 -5.62
C PHE A 217 1.40 -11.29 -4.90
N LYS A 218 2.52 -11.86 -5.37
CA LYS A 218 3.20 -12.96 -4.68
C LYS A 218 4.28 -12.37 -3.79
N GLY A 219 4.29 -12.72 -2.50
CA GLY A 219 5.29 -12.26 -1.53
C GLY A 219 4.82 -11.14 -0.60
N LEU A 220 3.71 -10.47 -0.91
CA LEU A 220 2.94 -9.68 0.05
C LEU A 220 2.01 -10.62 0.81
N ARG A 221 2.05 -10.54 2.14
CA ARG A 221 1.25 -11.42 3.00
C ARG A 221 -0.24 -11.08 2.96
N ASP A 222 -0.56 -9.79 3.02
CA ASP A 222 -1.90 -9.27 3.19
C ASP A 222 -2.20 -8.20 2.13
N THR A 223 -3.47 -8.07 1.73
CA THR A 223 -3.95 -7.03 0.82
C THR A 223 -4.94 -6.15 1.57
N TYR A 224 -4.70 -4.84 1.54
CA TYR A 224 -5.49 -3.86 2.28
C TYR A 224 -6.34 -3.03 1.32
N THR A 225 -7.66 -3.19 1.43
CA THR A 225 -8.65 -2.43 0.68
C THR A 225 -9.68 -1.80 1.61
N ARG A 226 -10.43 -0.82 1.10
CA ARG A 226 -11.62 -0.24 1.72
C ARG A 226 -12.75 -0.31 0.72
N ASP A 227 -13.82 -1.03 1.07
CA ASP A 227 -15.04 -1.04 0.27
C ASP A 227 -15.65 0.35 0.22
N GLY A 228 -16.14 0.76 -0.95
CA GLY A 228 -16.70 2.09 -1.12
C GLY A 228 -17.08 2.41 -2.55
N PHE A 229 -17.38 3.68 -2.76
CA PHE A 229 -17.78 4.24 -4.03
C PHE A 229 -16.56 4.65 -4.86
N GLY A 230 -16.55 4.28 -6.15
CA GLY A 230 -15.48 4.56 -7.10
C GLY A 230 -14.63 3.32 -7.41
N SER A 231 -13.95 3.36 -8.56
CA SER A 231 -13.03 2.30 -8.98
C SER A 231 -11.61 2.62 -8.54
N GLU A 232 -10.91 1.59 -8.09
CA GLU A 232 -9.54 1.69 -7.59
C GLU A 232 -8.52 1.54 -8.73
N PHE A 233 -7.50 2.39 -8.73
CA PHE A 233 -6.41 2.40 -9.71
C PHE A 233 -5.06 2.63 -9.05
N VAL A 234 -4.01 2.23 -9.77
CA VAL A 234 -2.64 2.70 -9.57
C VAL A 234 -2.31 3.67 -10.69
N ALA A 235 -2.01 4.92 -10.35
CA ALA A 235 -1.51 5.92 -11.28
C ALA A 235 0.03 5.91 -11.24
N MET A 236 0.65 5.79 -12.41
CA MET A 236 2.10 5.92 -12.55
C MET A 236 2.47 7.36 -12.87
N ALA A 237 3.30 7.97 -12.04
CA ALA A 237 3.89 9.27 -12.32
C ALA A 237 4.83 9.18 -13.54
N PRO A 238 4.97 10.26 -14.32
CA PRO A 238 6.05 10.32 -15.30
C PRO A 238 7.41 10.12 -14.62
N PRO A 239 8.42 9.60 -15.35
CA PRO A 239 9.77 9.50 -14.82
C PRO A 239 10.21 10.84 -14.25
N ASP A 240 10.67 10.83 -13.01
CA ASP A 240 11.02 12.05 -12.30
C ASP A 240 12.10 12.82 -13.09
N SER A 241 11.90 14.13 -13.28
CA SER A 241 12.92 15.00 -13.90
C SER A 241 14.06 15.35 -12.95
N ASP A 242 13.88 15.05 -11.66
CA ASP A 242 14.90 15.22 -10.64
C ASP A 242 16.16 14.46 -11.05
N SER A 243 17.28 15.19 -11.16
CA SER A 243 18.55 14.59 -11.52
C SER A 243 18.89 13.44 -10.58
N ASP A 244 19.64 12.46 -11.06
CA ASP A 244 20.10 11.35 -10.23
C ASP A 244 20.85 11.78 -8.96
N ALA A 245 21.26 13.04 -8.88
CA ALA A 245 21.97 13.66 -7.77
C ALA A 245 21.14 13.94 -6.51
N VAL A 246 19.80 14.07 -6.57
CA VAL A 246 19.02 14.35 -5.35
C VAL A 246 18.94 13.10 -4.45
N PRO A 247 19.02 13.26 -3.10
CA PRO A 247 19.04 12.13 -2.17
C PRO A 247 17.66 11.56 -1.82
N TRP A 248 16.56 12.03 -2.42
CA TRP A 248 15.21 11.47 -2.24
C TRP A 248 14.64 10.96 -3.57
N ARG A 249 13.59 10.13 -3.49
CA ARG A 249 12.74 9.77 -4.62
C ARG A 249 11.28 9.82 -4.18
N ASN A 250 10.47 10.55 -4.93
CA ASN A 250 9.02 10.52 -4.80
C ASN A 250 8.49 9.15 -5.27
N PRO A 251 7.28 8.74 -4.85
CA PRO A 251 6.70 7.48 -5.32
C PRO A 251 6.35 7.57 -6.81
N ASP A 252 6.87 6.63 -7.59
CA ASP A 252 6.52 6.50 -9.03
C ASP A 252 5.09 5.98 -9.22
N TYR A 253 4.50 5.36 -8.19
CA TYR A 253 3.19 4.72 -8.23
C TYR A 253 2.36 5.22 -7.06
N VAL A 254 1.18 5.76 -7.33
CA VAL A 254 0.25 6.26 -6.32
C VAL A 254 -1.09 5.53 -6.41
N SER A 255 -1.73 5.33 -5.26
CA SER A 255 -3.09 4.79 -5.21
C SER A 255 -4.07 5.91 -5.56
N MET A 256 -5.08 5.60 -6.37
CA MET A 256 -6.08 6.55 -6.82
C MET A 256 -7.46 5.89 -6.87
N THR A 257 -8.49 6.65 -6.60
CA THR A 257 -9.88 6.25 -6.82
C THR A 257 -10.52 7.13 -7.87
N GLY A 258 -10.96 6.52 -8.97
CA GLY A 258 -11.72 7.20 -10.02
C GLY A 258 -13.23 7.09 -9.76
N ALA A 259 -13.96 8.20 -9.84
CA ALA A 259 -15.41 8.23 -9.73
C ALA A 259 -16.03 9.08 -10.84
N LEU A 260 -17.19 8.64 -11.36
CA LEU A 260 -17.96 9.36 -12.37
C LEU A 260 -19.23 9.95 -11.76
N VAL A 261 -19.41 11.26 -11.94
CA VAL A 261 -20.60 11.96 -11.48
C VAL A 261 -21.49 12.33 -12.66
N PHE A 262 -22.78 12.02 -12.52
CA PHE A 262 -23.83 12.34 -13.48
C PHE A 262 -24.69 13.45 -12.88
N ASP A 263 -24.49 14.68 -13.36
CA ASP A 263 -25.14 15.87 -12.81
C ASP A 263 -26.64 15.91 -13.14
N GLY A 264 -27.44 16.36 -12.17
CA GLY A 264 -28.89 16.56 -12.30
C GLY A 264 -29.48 17.13 -11.02
N ALA A 265 -30.51 17.98 -11.11
CA ALA A 265 -31.22 18.46 -9.91
C ALA A 265 -32.27 17.43 -9.44
N THR A 266 -32.79 16.66 -10.38
CA THR A 266 -33.78 15.60 -10.18
C THR A 266 -33.30 14.26 -10.73
N LEU A 267 -33.99 13.18 -10.38
CA LEU A 267 -33.76 11.86 -10.98
C LEU A 267 -33.88 11.92 -12.52
N GLY A 268 -34.89 12.63 -13.03
CA GLY A 268 -35.10 12.77 -14.48
C GLY A 268 -33.91 13.43 -15.16
N ASP A 269 -33.35 14.49 -14.57
CA ASP A 269 -32.18 15.18 -15.11
C ASP A 269 -30.95 14.26 -15.11
N ALA A 270 -30.72 13.54 -14.01
CA ALA A 270 -29.60 12.60 -13.89
C ALA A 270 -29.72 11.42 -14.86
N LEU A 271 -30.93 11.01 -15.24
CA LEU A 271 -31.18 9.98 -16.25
C LEU A 271 -31.21 10.51 -17.69
N ALA A 272 -31.35 11.82 -17.89
CA ALA A 272 -31.31 12.46 -19.20
C ALA A 272 -29.89 12.92 -19.57
N THR A 273 -29.05 13.24 -18.58
CA THR A 273 -27.73 13.83 -18.80
C THR A 273 -26.81 12.97 -19.65
N ARG A 274 -26.12 13.61 -20.60
CA ARG A 274 -24.99 13.04 -21.35
C ARG A 274 -23.66 13.64 -20.91
N GLN A 275 -23.66 14.41 -19.81
CA GLN A 275 -22.45 14.96 -19.23
C GLN A 275 -21.93 14.07 -18.11
N VAL A 276 -20.62 13.86 -18.07
CA VAL A 276 -19.95 13.09 -17.03
C VAL A 276 -18.77 13.88 -16.49
N ARG A 277 -18.70 14.01 -15.17
CA ARG A 277 -17.52 14.55 -14.49
C ARG A 277 -16.69 13.41 -13.92
N LEU A 278 -15.40 13.39 -14.27
CA LEU A 278 -14.44 12.47 -13.69
C LEU A 278 -13.78 13.10 -12.46
N LEU A 279 -13.88 12.41 -11.33
CA LEU A 279 -13.16 12.72 -10.10
C LEU A 279 -12.02 11.72 -9.93
N ALA A 280 -10.80 12.21 -9.70
CA ALA A 280 -9.63 11.42 -9.33
C ALA A 280 -9.23 11.77 -7.90
N LYS A 281 -9.37 10.79 -7.00
CA LYS A 281 -9.24 10.98 -5.56
C LYS A 281 -8.04 10.25 -4.98
N ASP A 282 -7.30 10.90 -4.07
CA ASP A 282 -6.26 10.28 -3.25
C ASP A 282 -6.90 9.60 -2.01
N PRO A 283 -6.98 8.25 -1.96
CA PRO A 283 -7.64 7.54 -0.89
C PRO A 283 -6.88 7.58 0.45
N TYR A 284 -5.62 8.04 0.48
CA TYR A 284 -4.86 8.23 1.72
C TYR A 284 -5.26 9.53 2.45
N ARG A 285 -5.86 10.48 1.73
CA ARG A 285 -6.28 11.78 2.28
C ARG A 285 -7.77 11.81 2.56
N ASP A 286 -8.55 11.29 1.62
CA ASP A 286 -10.00 11.23 1.70
C ASP A 286 -10.47 9.81 2.04
N ASP A 287 -11.26 9.66 3.10
CA ASP A 287 -11.96 8.41 3.42
C ASP A 287 -13.38 8.34 2.87
N THR A 288 -13.92 9.49 2.51
CA THR A 288 -15.29 9.70 2.08
C THR A 288 -15.31 10.66 0.90
N ILE A 289 -16.42 10.63 0.15
CA ILE A 289 -16.69 11.56 -0.93
C ILE A 289 -18.12 12.05 -0.82
N THR A 290 -18.32 13.36 -0.98
CA THR A 290 -19.65 13.99 -0.95
C THR A 290 -20.24 14.02 -2.35
N LEU A 291 -21.36 13.34 -2.55
CA LEU A 291 -22.06 13.24 -3.83
C LEU A 291 -23.54 13.50 -3.62
N ALA A 292 -24.13 14.42 -4.40
CA ALA A 292 -25.53 14.83 -4.27
C ALA A 292 -25.93 15.15 -2.80
N GLY A 293 -25.03 15.81 -2.04
CA GLY A 293 -25.24 16.16 -0.63
C GLY A 293 -25.19 14.98 0.35
N ARG A 294 -24.66 13.82 -0.06
CA ARG A 294 -24.51 12.62 0.78
C ARG A 294 -23.04 12.23 0.84
N ASP A 295 -22.53 11.96 2.03
CA ASP A 295 -21.19 11.41 2.23
C ASP A 295 -21.24 9.88 2.14
N VAL A 296 -20.38 9.30 1.31
CA VAL A 296 -20.23 7.85 1.16
C VAL A 296 -18.76 7.46 1.29
N PRO A 297 -18.42 6.25 1.81
CA PRO A 297 -17.05 5.77 1.84
C PRO A 297 -16.44 5.76 0.44
N LEU A 298 -15.21 6.25 0.31
CA LEU A 298 -14.44 6.21 -0.93
C LEU A 298 -13.72 4.87 -1.04
N ALA A 299 -13.89 4.14 -2.15
CA ALA A 299 -13.16 2.88 -2.37
C ALA A 299 -11.64 3.12 -2.34
N ALA A 300 -10.85 2.12 -1.95
CA ALA A 300 -9.39 2.27 -1.93
C ALA A 300 -8.67 0.93 -1.92
N ASN A 301 -7.56 0.85 -2.66
CA ASN A 301 -6.60 -0.24 -2.55
C ASN A 301 -5.23 0.29 -2.12
N PHE A 302 -4.90 0.13 -0.83
CA PHE A 302 -3.68 0.67 -0.22
C PHE A 302 -2.43 -0.17 -0.54
N THR A 303 -2.62 -1.44 -0.90
CA THR A 303 -1.52 -2.36 -1.25
C THR A 303 -1.10 -2.25 -2.72
N ALA A 304 -2.02 -1.90 -3.63
CA ALA A 304 -1.80 -2.00 -5.06
C ALA A 304 -0.61 -1.19 -5.58
N ALA A 305 -0.52 0.10 -5.22
CA ALA A 305 0.57 0.95 -5.72
C ALA A 305 1.95 0.44 -5.26
N TYR A 306 2.05 0.05 -3.98
CA TYR A 306 3.28 -0.51 -3.42
C TYR A 306 3.65 -1.85 -4.08
N GLY A 307 2.67 -2.73 -4.29
CA GLY A 307 2.88 -4.01 -4.97
C GLY A 307 3.34 -3.86 -6.42
N VAL A 308 2.77 -2.90 -7.18
CA VAL A 308 3.20 -2.61 -8.56
C VAL A 308 4.63 -2.07 -8.58
N TRP A 309 4.95 -1.15 -7.67
CA TRP A 309 6.31 -0.63 -7.50
C TRP A 309 7.31 -1.77 -7.29
N LEU A 310 7.09 -2.63 -6.28
CA LEU A 310 7.95 -3.78 -6.00
C LEU A 310 8.13 -4.70 -7.22
N ALA A 311 7.04 -5.00 -7.93
CA ALA A 311 7.07 -5.88 -9.09
C ALA A 311 7.87 -5.30 -10.28
N ARG A 312 7.91 -3.96 -10.42
CA ARG A 312 8.52 -3.27 -11.56
C ARG A 312 9.89 -2.65 -11.28
N SER A 313 10.22 -2.35 -10.02
CA SER A 313 11.52 -1.74 -9.65
C SER A 313 12.70 -2.70 -9.84
N GLY A 314 12.46 -4.01 -9.92
CA GLY A 314 13.51 -5.00 -10.18
C GLY A 314 14.56 -5.09 -9.07
N PHE A 315 14.24 -4.70 -7.84
CA PHE A 315 15.15 -4.70 -6.70
C PHE A 315 15.79 -6.07 -6.45
N ALA A 316 15.07 -7.19 -6.59
CA ALA A 316 15.67 -8.52 -6.53
C ALA A 316 16.84 -8.74 -7.52
N SER A 317 16.78 -8.12 -8.71
CA SER A 317 17.85 -8.18 -9.71
C SER A 317 18.94 -7.12 -9.50
N GLN A 318 18.57 -5.95 -8.96
CA GLN A 318 19.46 -4.81 -8.70
C GLN A 318 20.24 -4.93 -7.39
N SER A 319 19.63 -5.49 -6.34
CA SER A 319 20.25 -5.79 -5.05
C SER A 319 21.44 -6.74 -5.26
N ILE A 320 21.25 -7.79 -6.07
CA ILE A 320 22.33 -8.70 -6.52
C ILE A 320 23.43 -7.96 -7.31
N ARG A 321 23.07 -7.00 -8.17
CA ARG A 321 24.06 -6.22 -8.95
C ARG A 321 24.84 -5.21 -8.09
N SER A 322 24.18 -4.56 -7.13
CA SER A 322 24.79 -3.66 -6.14
C SER A 322 25.72 -4.43 -5.20
N LEU A 323 25.31 -5.61 -4.74
CA LEU A 323 26.12 -6.57 -3.98
C LEU A 323 27.41 -7.01 -4.70
N LEU A 324 27.35 -7.14 -6.03
CA LEU A 324 28.47 -7.60 -6.87
C LEU A 324 29.33 -6.45 -7.44
N GLY A 325 29.01 -5.19 -7.15
CA GLY A 325 29.75 -4.02 -7.62
C GLY A 325 29.78 -3.84 -9.14
N ARG A 326 28.71 -4.25 -9.85
CA ARG A 326 28.57 -4.08 -11.31
C ARG A 326 27.87 -2.75 -11.65
N GLU A 327 28.00 -2.29 -12.90
CA GLU A 327 27.31 -1.10 -13.41
C GLU A 327 25.80 -1.13 -13.07
N GLY A 328 25.26 -0.02 -12.52
CA GLY A 328 23.87 0.13 -12.10
C GLY A 328 23.57 -0.09 -10.60
N GLY A 329 24.59 -0.31 -9.74
CA GLY A 329 24.42 -0.36 -8.28
C GLY A 329 24.35 1.03 -7.61
N ILE A 330 23.61 1.15 -6.50
CA ILE A 330 23.51 2.42 -5.74
C ILE A 330 24.86 2.82 -5.15
N THR A 331 25.25 4.08 -5.35
CA THR A 331 26.54 4.64 -4.91
C THR A 331 26.42 5.59 -3.72
N THR A 332 25.24 6.16 -3.50
CA THR A 332 24.95 7.08 -2.39
C THR A 332 23.56 6.82 -1.85
N PRO A 333 23.30 7.01 -0.55
CA PRO A 333 21.99 6.76 0.03
C PRO A 333 20.86 7.53 -0.64
N ARG A 334 19.69 6.90 -0.72
CA ARG A 334 18.44 7.49 -1.22
C ARG A 334 17.31 7.25 -0.21
N VAL A 335 16.54 8.30 0.06
CA VAL A 335 15.31 8.24 0.86
C VAL A 335 14.14 8.03 -0.10
N LEU A 336 13.56 6.84 -0.07
CA LEU A 336 12.44 6.45 -0.93
C LEU A 336 11.14 6.74 -0.17
N LEU A 337 10.30 7.61 -0.71
CA LEU A 337 8.99 7.91 -0.14
C LEU A 337 7.99 6.90 -0.67
N MET A 338 7.33 6.16 0.22
CA MET A 338 6.34 5.14 -0.20
C MET A 338 4.98 5.75 -0.57
N GLN A 339 4.76 7.00 -0.18
CA GLN A 339 3.56 7.79 -0.40
C GLN A 339 3.96 9.24 -0.71
N PRO A 340 3.14 10.01 -1.44
CA PRO A 340 3.40 11.43 -1.62
C PRO A 340 3.55 12.13 -0.26
N TYR A 341 4.53 13.02 -0.16
CA TYR A 341 4.83 13.71 1.10
C TYR A 341 3.60 14.44 1.65
N ASP A 342 3.32 14.21 2.94
CA ASP A 342 2.24 14.86 3.66
C ASP A 342 2.78 15.54 4.93
N PRO A 343 2.76 16.88 5.04
CA PRO A 343 3.29 17.58 6.21
C PRO A 343 2.53 17.29 7.51
N ASN A 344 1.33 16.71 7.43
CA ASN A 344 0.45 16.46 8.57
C ASN A 344 0.55 15.02 9.12
N ARG A 345 1.34 14.14 8.48
CA ARG A 345 1.57 12.76 8.93
C ARG A 345 2.98 12.62 9.50
N LEU A 346 3.12 11.92 10.63
CA LEU A 346 4.42 11.56 11.22
C LEU A 346 5.22 10.72 10.23
N THR A 347 6.55 10.77 10.32
CA THR A 347 7.42 9.99 9.44
C THR A 347 8.02 8.80 10.19
N VAL A 348 7.86 7.60 9.63
CA VAL A 348 8.63 6.41 10.02
C VAL A 348 9.69 6.14 8.97
N VAL A 349 10.96 6.09 9.39
CA VAL A 349 12.11 5.86 8.52
C VAL A 349 12.67 4.47 8.79
N MET A 350 12.77 3.65 7.74
CA MET A 350 13.22 2.26 7.83
C MET A 350 14.61 2.08 7.20
N LEU A 351 15.52 1.46 7.95
CA LEU A 351 16.91 1.20 7.55
C LEU A 351 17.17 -0.30 7.48
N HIS A 352 17.30 -0.85 6.26
CA HIS A 352 17.56 -2.27 6.05
C HIS A 352 18.96 -2.71 6.53
N GLY A 353 19.17 -4.02 6.65
CA GLY A 353 20.44 -4.63 7.06
C GLY A 353 21.48 -4.78 5.95
N LEU A 354 22.56 -5.49 6.26
CA LEU A 354 23.63 -5.85 5.33
C LEU A 354 23.11 -6.75 4.19
N ALA A 355 23.64 -6.58 2.96
CA ALA A 355 23.24 -7.36 1.77
C ALA A 355 21.74 -7.39 1.49
N SER A 356 21.04 -6.37 1.99
CA SER A 356 19.61 -6.23 1.84
C SER A 356 19.29 -5.04 0.97
N SER A 357 18.00 -4.88 0.67
CA SER A 357 17.42 -3.79 -0.09
C SER A 357 16.18 -3.31 0.68
N PRO A 358 15.50 -2.24 0.21
CA PRO A 358 14.21 -1.85 0.76
C PRO A 358 13.16 -2.99 0.76
N GLU A 359 13.34 -4.04 -0.06
CA GLU A 359 12.49 -5.24 -0.07
C GLU A 359 12.41 -5.97 1.30
N ALA A 360 13.39 -5.80 2.19
CA ALA A 360 13.30 -6.37 3.54
C ALA A 360 12.16 -5.78 4.39
N TRP A 361 11.59 -4.66 3.96
CA TRP A 361 10.48 -3.99 4.63
C TRP A 361 9.12 -4.26 3.97
N ILE A 362 9.04 -5.08 2.90
CA ILE A 362 7.80 -5.32 2.12
C ILE A 362 6.58 -5.52 3.02
N ASN A 363 6.63 -6.51 3.92
CA ASN A 363 5.48 -6.81 4.76
C ASN A 363 5.28 -5.74 5.84
N VAL A 364 6.36 -5.17 6.38
CA VAL A 364 6.28 -4.14 7.43
C VAL A 364 5.64 -2.86 6.89
N SER A 365 6.12 -2.35 5.75
CA SER A 365 5.61 -1.15 5.10
C SER A 365 4.16 -1.34 4.65
N ASN A 366 3.82 -2.49 4.06
CA ASN A 366 2.45 -2.80 3.68
C ASN A 366 1.50 -2.87 4.90
N GLU A 367 1.95 -3.42 6.03
CA GLU A 367 1.17 -3.47 7.27
C GLU A 367 0.94 -2.10 7.90
N VAL A 368 1.95 -1.21 7.85
CA VAL A 368 1.83 0.16 8.35
C VAL A 368 0.90 1.00 7.45
N MET A 369 1.03 0.89 6.12
CA MET A 369 0.17 1.60 5.17
C MET A 369 -1.24 0.99 5.06
N GLY A 370 -1.39 -0.29 5.41
CA GLY A 370 -2.66 -1.00 5.39
C GLY A 370 -3.51 -0.78 6.64
N ASP A 371 -2.89 -0.64 7.81
CA ASP A 371 -3.57 -0.35 9.08
C ASP A 371 -4.21 1.04 9.07
N GLU A 372 -5.49 1.14 9.41
CA GLU A 372 -6.24 2.40 9.29
C GLU A 372 -5.74 3.53 10.18
N ASP A 373 -5.46 3.23 11.45
CA ASP A 373 -5.00 4.25 12.38
C ASP A 373 -3.61 4.73 11.95
N LEU A 374 -2.75 3.78 11.56
CA LEU A 374 -1.37 4.10 11.18
C LEU A 374 -1.31 4.83 9.85
N ARG A 375 -2.01 4.40 8.80
CA ARG A 375 -1.95 5.04 7.47
C ARG A 375 -2.44 6.49 7.48
N ARG A 376 -3.38 6.82 8.37
CA ARG A 376 -3.87 8.19 8.60
C ARG A 376 -2.87 9.07 9.32
N ASN A 377 -1.99 8.49 10.14
CA ASN A 377 -1.08 9.23 11.00
C ASN A 377 0.38 9.18 10.59
N TYR A 378 0.78 8.18 9.81
CA TYR A 378 2.14 7.91 9.40
C TYR A 378 2.29 7.92 7.89
N GLN A 379 3.46 8.35 7.45
CA GLN A 379 4.01 8.09 6.13
C GLN A 379 5.31 7.30 6.26
N VAL A 380 5.55 6.38 5.32
CA VAL A 380 6.70 5.46 5.35
C VAL A 380 7.81 5.93 4.42
N TRP A 381 9.01 6.07 4.95
CA TRP A 381 10.24 6.32 4.20
C TRP A 381 11.19 5.13 4.34
N GLU A 382 11.73 4.64 3.24
CA GLU A 382 12.73 3.57 3.23
C GLU A 382 14.07 4.11 2.76
N VAL A 383 15.14 3.87 3.51
CA VAL A 383 16.49 4.31 3.11
C VAL A 383 17.18 3.18 2.35
N TYR A 384 17.46 3.41 1.07
CA TYR A 384 18.28 2.51 0.25
C TYR A 384 19.73 3.00 0.24
N TYR A 385 20.68 2.16 0.66
CA TYR A 385 22.08 2.56 0.81
C TYR A 385 23.07 1.42 0.51
N PRO A 386 24.32 1.73 0.13
CA PRO A 386 25.33 0.73 -0.20
C PRO A 386 25.79 -0.02 1.05
N THR A 387 25.24 -1.23 1.24
CA THR A 387 25.49 -2.01 2.46
C THR A 387 26.92 -2.48 2.62
N ASN A 388 27.72 -2.52 1.55
CA ASN A 388 29.13 -2.91 1.59
C ASN A 388 30.06 -1.83 2.18
N ALA A 389 29.62 -0.56 2.24
CA ALA A 389 30.41 0.55 2.74
C ALA A 389 30.61 0.52 4.27
N PRO A 390 31.71 1.09 4.81
CA PRO A 390 31.94 1.15 6.25
C PRO A 390 30.79 1.81 7.01
N VAL A 391 30.48 1.34 8.22
CA VAL A 391 29.32 1.84 9.01
C VAL A 391 29.40 3.35 9.25
N ALA A 392 30.59 3.89 9.53
CA ALA A 392 30.80 5.33 9.72
C ALA A 392 30.49 6.16 8.46
N VAL A 393 30.84 5.64 7.27
CA VAL A 393 30.57 6.28 5.98
C VAL A 393 29.07 6.24 5.68
N ASN A 394 28.43 5.08 5.89
CA ASN A 394 26.98 4.94 5.75
C ASN A 394 26.23 5.87 6.71
N LEU A 395 26.64 5.96 7.98
CA LEU A 395 26.06 6.88 8.96
C LEU A 395 26.09 8.33 8.48
N ALA A 396 27.27 8.81 8.05
CA ALA A 396 27.44 10.19 7.59
C ALA A 396 26.59 10.48 6.34
N ASN A 397 26.60 9.57 5.37
CA ASN A 397 25.89 9.75 4.11
C ASN A 397 24.37 9.60 4.25
N ILE A 398 23.89 8.70 5.12
CA ILE A 398 22.46 8.54 5.40
C ILE A 398 21.93 9.76 6.13
N ARG A 399 22.66 10.29 7.13
CA ARG A 399 22.30 11.53 7.80
C ARG A 399 22.19 12.68 6.80
N LYS A 400 23.20 12.86 5.95
CA LYS A 400 23.19 13.90 4.91
C LYS A 400 21.98 13.77 3.98
N ALA A 401 21.64 12.54 3.58
CA ALA A 401 20.47 12.28 2.74
C ALA A 401 19.17 12.66 3.46
N LEU A 402 18.97 12.20 4.70
CA LEU A 402 17.78 12.52 5.50
C LEU A 402 17.65 14.03 5.76
N ASP A 403 18.72 14.71 6.15
CA ASP A 403 18.72 16.16 6.39
C ASP A 403 18.37 16.95 5.11
N ALA A 404 18.92 16.53 3.96
CA ALA A 404 18.61 17.14 2.68
C ALA A 404 17.14 16.92 2.27
N THR A 405 16.62 15.71 2.45
CA THR A 405 15.21 15.37 2.19
C THR A 405 14.27 16.19 3.08
N LEU A 406 14.55 16.26 4.39
CA LEU A 406 13.76 17.06 5.32
C LEU A 406 13.79 18.54 4.96
N LYS A 407 14.96 19.08 4.62
CA LYS A 407 15.10 20.49 4.21
C LYS A 407 14.35 20.80 2.91
N HIS A 408 14.24 19.84 2.00
CA HIS A 408 13.50 20.01 0.75
C HIS A 408 11.98 20.07 1.01
N PHE A 409 11.43 19.10 1.73
CA PHE A 409 9.99 18.99 1.96
C PHE A 409 9.44 19.87 3.10
N ASP A 410 10.29 20.27 4.05
CA ASP A 410 9.95 21.17 5.14
C ASP A 410 11.15 22.07 5.49
N PRO A 411 11.43 23.09 4.66
CA PRO A 411 12.52 24.03 4.90
C PRO A 411 12.37 24.82 6.21
N THR A 412 11.17 24.86 6.80
CA THR A 412 10.92 25.55 8.07
C THR A 412 11.16 24.67 9.31
N GLY A 413 11.18 23.34 9.14
CA GLY A 413 11.27 22.37 10.23
C GLY A 413 10.04 22.32 11.15
N LYS A 414 8.89 22.86 10.73
CA LYS A 414 7.68 22.98 11.56
C LYS A 414 6.61 21.94 11.26
N ALA A 415 6.74 21.19 10.17
CA ALA A 415 5.75 20.18 9.80
C ALA A 415 5.72 19.06 10.85
N ARG A 416 4.53 18.46 11.04
CA ARG A 416 4.39 17.26 11.88
C ARG A 416 5.25 16.12 11.33
N ALA A 417 5.43 16.04 10.01
CA ALA A 417 6.28 15.05 9.36
C ALA A 417 7.76 15.11 9.74
N SER A 418 8.28 16.32 9.99
CA SER A 418 9.70 16.56 10.30
C SER A 418 10.00 16.52 11.79
N ASN A 419 9.00 16.28 12.62
CA ASN A 419 9.11 16.29 14.08
C ASN A 419 8.58 14.97 14.62
N ASN A 420 9.14 14.51 15.74
CA ASN A 420 8.69 13.28 16.40
C ASN A 420 8.78 12.03 15.50
N MET A 421 9.78 11.99 14.62
CA MET A 421 10.03 10.89 13.69
C MET A 421 10.39 9.60 14.45
N VAL A 422 10.07 8.46 13.83
CA VAL A 422 10.43 7.13 14.32
C VAL A 422 11.48 6.51 13.40
N LEU A 423 12.62 6.10 13.96
CA LEU A 423 13.58 5.28 13.23
C LEU A 423 13.34 3.79 13.50
N VAL A 424 13.34 2.98 12.46
CA VAL A 424 13.26 1.52 12.55
C VAL A 424 14.46 0.96 11.80
N GLY A 425 15.29 0.17 12.47
CA GLY A 425 16.45 -0.42 11.85
C GLY A 425 16.54 -1.91 12.09
N HIS A 426 16.84 -2.66 11.04
CA HIS A 426 17.09 -4.11 11.12
C HIS A 426 18.57 -4.40 10.96
N SER A 427 19.11 -5.32 11.77
CA SER A 427 20.50 -5.78 11.68
C SER A 427 21.47 -4.59 11.66
N MET A 428 22.36 -4.49 10.67
CA MET A 428 23.26 -3.34 10.48
C MET A 428 22.52 -1.99 10.43
N GLY A 429 21.32 -1.94 9.84
CA GLY A 429 20.50 -0.74 9.79
C GLY A 429 20.06 -0.27 11.16
N GLY A 430 19.88 -1.17 12.13
CA GLY A 430 19.62 -0.79 13.52
C GLY A 430 20.85 -0.29 14.28
N VAL A 431 22.06 -0.76 13.93
CA VAL A 431 23.30 -0.14 14.41
C VAL A 431 23.38 1.30 13.93
N ILE A 432 23.16 1.54 12.63
CA ILE A 432 23.14 2.89 12.05
C ILE A 432 22.04 3.75 12.67
N ALA A 433 20.82 3.23 12.80
CA ALA A 433 19.69 3.94 13.41
C ALA A 433 20.00 4.36 14.85
N ARG A 434 20.65 3.49 15.63
CA ARG A 434 21.11 3.83 16.99
C ARG A 434 22.11 4.98 16.96
N LEU A 435 23.10 4.93 16.07
CA LEU A 435 24.10 6.00 15.95
C LEU A 435 23.49 7.33 15.47
N LEU A 436 22.43 7.30 14.66
CA LEU A 436 21.69 8.51 14.28
C LEU A 436 21.04 9.21 15.49
N VAL A 437 20.74 8.47 16.57
CA VAL A 437 20.18 9.02 17.83
C VAL A 437 21.17 9.07 18.99
N SER A 438 22.45 8.75 18.76
CA SER A 438 23.52 8.82 19.75
C SER A 438 24.41 10.04 19.55
N SER A 439 25.21 10.36 20.58
CA SER A 439 26.30 11.32 20.45
C SER A 439 27.65 10.63 20.58
N SER A 440 28.57 10.94 19.66
CA SER A 440 29.95 10.43 19.74
C SER A 440 30.86 11.23 20.66
N ASN A 441 30.49 12.49 20.95
CA ASN A 441 31.35 13.46 21.66
C ASN A 441 32.79 13.43 21.11
N GLU A 442 33.80 13.42 21.98
CA GLU A 442 35.20 13.24 21.60
C GLU A 442 35.66 11.77 21.66
N GLN A 443 34.78 10.82 22.03
CA GLN A 443 35.18 9.44 22.34
C GLN A 443 35.77 8.69 21.13
N LEU A 444 35.24 8.95 19.93
CA LEU A 444 35.69 8.28 18.71
C LEU A 444 37.06 8.76 18.20
N TRP A 445 37.56 9.91 18.65
CA TRP A 445 38.90 10.37 18.26
C TRP A 445 40.03 9.52 18.84
N ASN A 446 39.78 8.87 19.98
CA ASN A 446 40.76 8.00 20.64
C ASN A 446 40.99 6.68 19.87
N VAL A 447 40.09 6.34 18.96
CA VAL A 447 40.19 5.15 18.09
C VAL A 447 41.26 5.35 17.01
N ILE A 448 41.60 6.60 16.69
CA ILE A 448 42.57 6.91 15.66
C ILE A 448 43.97 7.07 16.29
N PRO A 449 44.93 6.17 16.01
CA PRO A 449 46.28 6.28 16.52
C PRO A 449 47.06 7.36 15.77
N VAL A 450 46.88 8.62 16.18
CA VAL A 450 47.54 9.80 15.61
C VAL A 450 49.01 9.87 16.08
N ARG A 451 49.94 10.14 15.16
CA ARG A 451 51.36 10.42 15.48
C ARG A 451 51.49 11.58 16.48
N ALA A 452 52.31 11.38 17.52
CA ALA A 452 52.62 12.42 18.50
C ALA A 452 53.33 13.65 17.87
N ASN A 453 54.06 13.47 16.77
CA ASN A 453 54.86 14.51 16.10
C ASN A 453 54.19 15.16 14.87
N LEU A 454 52.87 15.03 14.70
CA LEU A 454 52.17 15.77 13.64
C LEU A 454 52.16 17.27 13.93
N SER A 455 52.47 18.08 12.92
CA SER A 455 52.31 19.54 13.03
C SER A 455 50.85 19.91 13.29
N GLU A 456 50.64 21.04 13.97
CA GLU A 456 49.30 21.52 14.32
C GLU A 456 48.39 21.68 13.08
N ALA A 457 48.91 22.25 12.00
CA ALA A 457 48.19 22.39 10.73
C ALA A 457 47.75 21.02 10.15
N LYS A 458 48.59 19.98 10.24
CA LYS A 458 48.23 18.63 9.78
C LYS A 458 47.19 17.99 10.69
N ARG A 459 47.27 18.19 12.01
CA ARG A 459 46.25 17.72 12.97
C ARG A 459 44.89 18.38 12.73
N GLN A 460 44.86 19.68 12.48
CA GLN A 460 43.63 20.40 12.16
C GLN A 460 43.00 19.90 10.86
N LYS A 461 43.81 19.71 9.80
CA LYS A 461 43.34 19.17 8.52
C LYS A 461 42.81 17.74 8.64
N LEU A 462 43.48 16.90 9.42
CA LEU A 462 43.03 15.54 9.75
C LEU A 462 41.68 15.58 10.47
N ARG A 463 41.56 16.42 11.51
CA ARG A 463 40.33 16.59 12.27
C ARG A 463 39.18 17.08 11.39
N GLN A 464 39.41 18.07 10.53
CA GLN A 464 38.41 18.56 9.58
C GLN A 464 37.91 17.48 8.62
N ARG A 465 38.81 16.63 8.09
CA ARG A 465 38.43 15.56 7.14
C ARG A 465 37.69 14.40 7.79
N LEU A 466 38.01 14.10 9.05
CA LEU A 466 37.46 12.95 9.77
C LEU A 466 36.22 13.29 10.62
N ALA A 467 36.03 14.57 10.95
CA ALA A 467 34.89 15.03 11.75
C ALA A 467 33.54 14.51 11.24
N PRO A 468 33.22 14.50 9.93
CA PRO A 468 31.93 13.98 9.45
C PRO A 468 31.65 12.52 9.81
N TYR A 469 32.69 11.72 10.05
CA TYR A 469 32.58 10.28 10.34
C TYR A 469 32.71 9.96 11.84
N LEU A 470 33.33 10.84 12.62
CA LEU A 470 33.63 10.60 14.04
C LEU A 470 32.88 11.53 14.99
N GLN A 471 32.39 12.67 14.51
CA GLN A 471 31.66 13.66 15.31
C GLN A 471 30.23 13.76 14.81
N PHE A 472 29.31 13.22 15.61
CA PHE A 472 27.89 13.29 15.35
C PHE A 472 27.10 13.47 16.64
N THR A 473 25.98 14.18 16.52
CA THR A 473 25.00 14.45 17.58
C THR A 473 23.66 13.80 17.22
N PRO A 474 22.78 13.50 18.16
CA PRO A 474 21.49 12.89 17.83
C PRO A 474 20.69 13.73 16.83
N MET A 475 20.04 13.10 15.85
CA MET A 475 19.11 13.78 14.95
C MET A 475 17.97 14.40 15.76
N PRO A 476 17.79 15.74 15.73
CA PRO A 476 16.85 16.42 16.60
C PRO A 476 15.38 16.10 16.30
N GLN A 477 15.08 15.66 15.08
CA GLN A 477 13.74 15.33 14.58
C GLN A 477 13.22 13.99 15.13
N VAL A 478 14.11 13.11 15.58
CA VAL A 478 13.78 11.75 16.02
C VAL A 478 13.51 11.77 17.52
N THR A 479 12.40 11.18 17.94
CA THR A 479 12.05 11.00 19.35
C THR A 479 11.80 9.54 19.73
N ARG A 480 11.74 8.63 18.74
CA ARG A 480 11.60 7.20 18.99
C ARG A 480 12.43 6.35 18.03
N ALA A 481 12.96 5.24 18.54
CA ALA A 481 13.67 4.27 17.72
C ALA A 481 13.28 2.82 18.04
N VAL A 482 13.31 1.95 17.03
CA VAL A 482 13.09 0.50 17.17
C VAL A 482 14.23 -0.23 16.50
N PHE A 483 14.95 -1.05 17.27
CA PHE A 483 16.08 -1.83 16.77
C PHE A 483 15.70 -3.30 16.71
N MET A 484 15.75 -3.89 15.52
CA MET A 484 15.34 -5.27 15.27
C MET A 484 16.57 -6.12 14.94
N ALA A 485 16.83 -7.16 15.74
CA ALA A 485 17.94 -8.10 15.52
C ALA A 485 19.31 -7.42 15.23
N SER A 486 19.61 -6.33 15.92
CA SER A 486 20.71 -5.42 15.56
C SER A 486 21.98 -5.71 16.36
N PRO A 487 23.14 -5.99 15.73
CA PRO A 487 24.37 -6.33 16.46
C PRO A 487 25.08 -5.08 17.01
N HIS A 488 24.52 -4.44 18.05
CA HIS A 488 25.06 -3.20 18.60
C HIS A 488 26.46 -3.33 19.22
N ARG A 489 26.85 -4.54 19.62
CA ARG A 489 28.19 -4.91 20.12
C ARG A 489 28.95 -5.83 19.16
N GLY A 490 28.52 -5.87 17.89
CA GLY A 490 29.09 -6.76 16.88
C GLY A 490 28.68 -8.22 17.04
N THR A 491 29.23 -9.09 16.19
CA THR A 491 29.02 -10.54 16.25
C THR A 491 30.34 -11.29 16.04
N PRO A 492 30.54 -12.45 16.69
CA PRO A 492 31.76 -13.23 16.51
C PRO A 492 31.95 -13.73 15.06
N LEU A 493 32.83 -13.07 14.29
CA LEU A 493 33.11 -13.45 12.90
C LEU A 493 33.93 -14.74 12.77
N ALA A 494 34.86 -14.99 13.69
CA ALA A 494 35.85 -16.09 13.59
C ALA A 494 35.25 -17.51 13.75
N GLN A 495 33.99 -17.62 14.16
CA GLN A 495 33.25 -18.89 14.31
C GLN A 495 31.85 -18.85 13.65
N GLY A 496 31.51 -17.77 12.92
CA GLY A 496 30.13 -17.40 12.63
C GLY A 496 29.65 -17.68 11.19
N ARG A 497 28.34 -17.94 11.06
CA ARG A 497 27.63 -18.08 9.78
C ARG A 497 27.60 -16.78 8.96
N LEU A 498 27.83 -15.61 9.57
CA LEU A 498 27.77 -14.30 8.91
C LEU A 498 28.81 -14.14 7.78
N ALA A 499 30.07 -14.53 8.02
CA ALA A 499 31.12 -14.48 7.00
C ALA A 499 30.86 -15.44 5.83
N LEU A 500 30.18 -16.57 6.10
CA LEU A 500 29.77 -17.54 5.08
C LEU A 500 28.56 -17.06 4.27
N LEU A 501 27.57 -16.45 4.93
CA LEU A 501 26.36 -15.89 4.29
C LEU A 501 26.69 -14.75 3.33
N PHE A 502 27.73 -13.96 3.61
CA PHE A 502 27.98 -12.69 2.92
C PHE A 502 29.35 -12.58 2.22
N ARG A 503 29.98 -13.72 1.92
CA ARG A 503 31.34 -13.83 1.32
C ARG A 503 31.58 -13.04 0.01
N GLY A 504 30.52 -12.57 -0.66
CA GLY A 504 30.55 -11.86 -1.94
C GLY A 504 30.57 -10.32 -1.86
N LEU A 505 30.41 -9.70 -0.69
CA LEU A 505 30.20 -8.24 -0.52
C LEU A 505 31.46 -7.37 -0.50
N ILE A 506 32.63 -7.92 -0.85
CA ILE A 506 33.93 -7.25 -0.62
C ILE A 506 34.18 -6.09 -1.61
N ARG A 507 33.43 -6.01 -2.72
CA ARG A 507 33.67 -5.03 -3.79
C ARG A 507 32.89 -3.75 -3.56
N LEU A 508 33.58 -2.63 -3.37
CA LEU A 508 32.99 -1.29 -3.28
C LEU A 508 32.81 -0.67 -4.69
N PRO A 509 31.73 0.11 -4.92
CA PRO A 509 31.60 0.98 -6.09
C PRO A 509 32.77 1.96 -6.22
N ALA A 510 33.13 2.36 -7.46
CA ALA A 510 34.29 3.21 -7.71
C ALA A 510 34.25 4.57 -6.98
N SER A 511 33.08 5.20 -6.86
CA SER A 511 32.92 6.47 -6.12
C SER A 511 33.17 6.30 -4.62
N LEU A 512 32.64 5.24 -4.02
CA LEU A 512 32.87 4.90 -2.61
C LEU A 512 34.31 4.43 -2.38
N LEU A 513 34.90 3.72 -3.35
CA LEU A 513 36.29 3.34 -3.29
C LEU A 513 37.18 4.59 -3.25
N ALA A 514 36.92 5.60 -4.08
CA ALA A 514 37.65 6.87 -4.07
C ALA A 514 37.51 7.63 -2.74
N GLU A 515 36.32 7.60 -2.13
CA GLU A 515 36.09 8.21 -0.82
C GLU A 515 36.85 7.47 0.29
N VAL A 516 36.78 6.13 0.30
CA VAL A 516 37.47 5.28 1.27
C VAL A 516 38.99 5.30 1.09
N THR A 517 39.51 5.37 -0.13
CA THR A 517 40.96 5.48 -0.40
C THR A 517 41.49 6.83 0.06
N ASN A 518 40.79 7.93 -0.24
CA ASN A 518 41.14 9.26 0.25
C ASN A 518 41.18 9.30 1.79
N LEU A 519 40.20 8.67 2.44
CA LEU A 519 40.17 8.54 3.89
C LEU A 519 41.35 7.70 4.42
N SER A 520 41.64 6.57 3.76
CA SER A 520 42.76 5.69 4.11
C SER A 520 44.11 6.39 3.96
N ASP A 521 44.29 7.22 2.93
CA ASP A 521 45.54 7.95 2.70
C ASP A 521 45.74 9.04 3.75
N VAL A 522 44.67 9.75 4.12
CA VAL A 522 44.68 10.69 5.24
C VAL A 522 45.08 10.01 6.56
N LEU A 523 44.59 8.80 6.81
CA LEU A 523 44.93 8.02 8.01
C LEU A 523 46.36 7.46 7.95
N LYS A 524 46.85 7.00 6.79
CA LYS A 524 48.23 6.55 6.61
C LYS A 524 49.24 7.65 6.93
N ASP A 525 49.00 8.87 6.43
CA ASP A 525 49.85 10.03 6.68
C ASP A 525 49.88 10.42 8.17
N ALA A 526 48.82 10.10 8.90
CA ALA A 526 48.67 10.40 10.31
C ALA A 526 49.10 9.27 11.27
N SER A 527 49.25 8.02 10.79
CA SER A 527 49.38 6.82 11.62
C SER A 527 50.78 6.63 12.23
N ALA A 528 50.84 6.43 13.55
CA ALA A 528 52.09 6.27 14.31
C ALA A 528 52.89 4.99 14.00
N THR A 529 52.24 3.94 13.49
CA THR A 529 52.86 2.62 13.31
C THR A 529 53.39 2.36 11.90
N GLY A 530 53.22 3.31 10.97
CA GLY A 530 53.61 3.15 9.56
C GLY A 530 52.81 2.10 8.78
N LYS A 531 51.91 1.36 9.44
CA LYS A 531 50.99 0.42 8.81
C LYS A 531 49.72 1.16 8.36
N PRO A 532 49.19 0.88 7.15
CA PRO A 532 47.90 1.40 6.75
C PRO A 532 46.81 0.95 7.72
N PHE A 533 46.11 1.89 8.36
CA PHE A 533 44.84 1.57 8.99
C PHE A 533 43.86 1.25 7.85
N ARG A 534 43.62 -0.04 7.61
CA ARG A 534 42.64 -0.47 6.61
C ARG A 534 41.26 -0.18 7.19
N LEU A 535 40.53 0.76 6.58
CA LEU A 535 39.10 0.91 6.81
C LEU A 535 38.44 -0.40 6.41
N PRO A 536 37.90 -1.18 7.37
CA PRO A 536 37.29 -2.46 7.07
C PRO A 536 36.02 -2.24 6.24
N ASN A 537 35.63 -3.23 5.45
CA ASN A 537 34.32 -3.20 4.79
C ASN A 537 33.21 -3.41 5.85
N SER A 538 31.96 -3.24 5.46
CA SER A 538 30.79 -3.43 6.36
C SER A 538 30.77 -4.77 7.13
N ILE A 539 31.20 -5.88 6.53
CA ILE A 539 31.21 -7.20 7.20
C ILE A 539 32.23 -7.20 8.32
N ASP A 540 33.45 -6.77 7.99
CA ASP A 540 34.54 -6.69 8.96
C ASP A 540 34.18 -5.69 10.08
N ASN A 541 33.46 -4.61 9.73
CA ASN A 541 32.92 -3.64 10.68
C ASN A 541 31.79 -4.16 11.57
N LEU A 542 31.20 -5.33 11.33
CA LEU A 542 30.20 -5.89 12.23
C LEU A 542 30.79 -6.94 13.19
N SER A 543 32.11 -7.13 13.14
CA SER A 543 32.86 -7.92 14.11
C SER A 543 32.75 -7.34 15.51
N ASP A 544 32.62 -8.22 16.50
CA ASP A 544 32.80 -7.89 17.92
C ASP A 544 34.23 -7.39 18.27
N LYS A 545 35.18 -7.56 17.34
CA LYS A 545 36.57 -7.10 17.46
C LYS A 545 36.88 -5.86 16.62
N ASP A 546 35.89 -5.30 15.92
CA ASP A 546 36.09 -4.12 15.10
C ASP A 546 36.33 -2.88 16.00
N PRO A 547 37.39 -2.08 15.75
CA PRO A 547 37.68 -0.89 16.57
C PRO A 547 36.56 0.15 16.59
N PHE A 548 35.82 0.31 15.50
CA PHE A 548 34.70 1.25 15.43
C PHE A 548 33.50 0.73 16.21
N ILE A 549 33.18 -0.57 16.15
CA ILE A 549 32.11 -1.16 16.98
C ILE A 549 32.43 -1.08 18.46
N MET A 550 33.62 -1.51 18.88
CA MET A 550 34.05 -1.43 20.28
C MET A 550 34.03 0.01 20.81
N ALA A 551 34.33 0.99 19.95
CA ALA A 551 34.26 2.40 20.33
C ALA A 551 32.85 2.97 20.34
N THR A 552 31.91 2.35 19.62
CA THR A 552 30.54 2.85 19.48
C THR A 552 29.51 2.09 20.32
N GLU A 553 29.84 0.90 20.84
CA GLU A 553 28.89 0.02 21.53
C GLU A 553 28.21 0.66 22.76
N ASN A 554 28.89 1.59 23.46
CA ASN A 554 28.35 2.25 24.65
C ASN A 554 28.10 3.75 24.46
N LEU A 555 28.05 4.24 23.21
CA LEU A 555 27.70 5.63 22.97
C LEU A 555 26.29 5.93 23.50
N PRO A 556 26.11 7.01 24.28
CA PRO A 556 24.83 7.32 24.87
C PRO A 556 23.81 7.66 23.77
N ILE A 557 22.66 7.00 23.81
CA ILE A 557 21.46 7.43 23.08
C ILE A 557 20.94 8.71 23.75
N SER A 558 20.46 9.65 22.95
CA SER A 558 19.83 10.89 23.43
C SER A 558 18.77 10.60 24.48
N PRO A 559 18.75 11.29 25.63
CA PRO A 559 17.71 11.11 26.65
C PRO A 559 16.31 11.55 26.16
N ARG A 560 16.25 12.31 25.05
CA ARG A 560 14.99 12.69 24.39
C ARG A 560 14.39 11.57 23.53
N VAL A 561 15.15 10.50 23.27
CA VAL A 561 14.74 9.41 22.39
C VAL A 561 14.35 8.20 23.23
N ARG A 562 13.08 7.80 23.11
CA ARG A 562 12.58 6.53 23.65
C ARG A 562 12.94 5.42 22.67
N TYR A 563 13.41 4.26 23.12
CA TYR A 563 13.82 3.20 22.20
C TYR A 563 13.39 1.82 22.65
N HIS A 564 13.23 0.94 21.66
CA HIS A 564 12.72 -0.42 21.85
C HIS A 564 13.61 -1.40 21.10
N THR A 565 13.74 -2.62 21.63
CA THR A 565 14.49 -3.71 20.99
C THR A 565 13.55 -4.87 20.66
N ILE A 566 13.70 -5.44 19.46
CA ILE A 566 13.03 -6.68 19.08
C ILE A 566 14.11 -7.67 18.71
N VAL A 567 14.21 -8.77 19.45
CA VAL A 567 15.30 -9.73 19.33
C VAL A 567 14.77 -11.06 18.81
N GLY A 568 15.45 -11.63 17.81
CA GLY A 568 15.17 -12.98 17.36
C GLY A 568 15.80 -14.02 18.29
N VAL A 569 15.11 -15.13 18.50
CA VAL A 569 15.58 -16.25 19.30
C VAL A 569 15.42 -17.53 18.49
N TYR A 570 16.50 -17.99 17.87
CA TYR A 570 16.50 -19.18 17.04
C TYR A 570 16.90 -20.42 17.84
N LYS A 571 16.08 -21.47 17.74
CA LYS A 571 16.32 -22.76 18.42
C LYS A 571 16.65 -22.59 19.91
N SER A 572 15.84 -21.80 20.63
CA SER A 572 15.89 -21.83 22.09
C SER A 572 15.41 -23.20 22.56
N ASN A 573 16.35 -24.11 22.78
CA ASN A 573 16.08 -25.44 23.33
C ASN A 573 15.74 -25.35 24.83
N GLY A 574 14.91 -24.37 25.23
CA GLY A 574 14.60 -24.05 26.62
C GLY A 574 15.76 -23.40 27.41
N GLY A 575 16.82 -22.96 26.72
CA GLY A 575 17.99 -22.32 27.35
C GLY A 575 17.74 -20.85 27.74
N PRO A 576 18.57 -20.26 28.61
CA PRO A 576 18.44 -18.86 29.02
C PRO A 576 18.57 -17.88 27.84
N LEU A 577 17.73 -16.83 27.83
CA LEU A 577 17.74 -15.78 26.80
C LEU A 577 19.12 -15.11 26.66
N ALA A 578 19.83 -14.91 27.77
CA ALA A 578 21.16 -14.30 27.81
C ALA A 578 22.20 -15.02 26.93
N THR A 579 22.03 -16.33 26.74
CA THR A 579 22.93 -17.18 25.93
C THR A 579 22.37 -17.49 24.54
N SER A 580 21.21 -16.92 24.20
CA SER A 580 20.54 -17.18 22.93
C SER A 580 21.09 -16.30 21.79
N SER A 581 20.65 -16.62 20.57
CA SER A 581 20.90 -15.82 19.37
C SER A 581 19.75 -16.00 18.38
N ASP A 582 19.63 -15.11 17.42
CA ASP A 582 18.75 -15.30 16.25
C ASP A 582 19.40 -16.20 15.17
N GLY A 583 20.54 -16.83 15.49
CA GLY A 583 21.37 -17.60 14.57
C GLY A 583 22.50 -16.83 13.90
N ILE A 584 22.52 -15.49 14.00
CA ILE A 584 23.54 -14.59 13.46
C ILE A 584 24.03 -13.61 14.54
N VAL A 585 23.11 -12.98 15.27
CA VAL A 585 23.37 -11.98 16.29
C VAL A 585 23.09 -12.58 17.66
N PRO A 586 24.08 -12.62 18.56
CA PRO A 586 23.86 -12.99 19.96
C PRO A 586 22.92 -12.01 20.65
N TYR A 587 22.08 -12.50 21.55
CA TYR A 587 21.20 -11.66 22.36
C TYR A 587 21.98 -10.57 23.11
N SER A 588 23.15 -10.89 23.65
CA SER A 588 24.01 -9.92 24.36
C SER A 588 24.49 -8.74 23.51
N SER A 589 24.47 -8.89 22.18
CA SER A 589 24.79 -7.82 21.22
C SER A 589 23.56 -7.04 20.77
N ALA A 590 22.39 -7.71 20.67
CA ALA A 590 21.13 -7.07 20.32
C ALA A 590 20.46 -6.33 21.48
N HIS A 591 20.69 -6.80 22.70
CA HIS A 591 20.15 -6.23 23.92
C HIS A 591 20.79 -4.86 24.22
N LEU A 592 19.94 -3.88 24.52
CA LEU A 592 20.35 -2.56 25.01
C LEU A 592 19.67 -2.27 26.35
N ALA A 593 20.48 -2.11 27.39
CA ALA A 593 19.98 -1.72 28.71
C ALA A 593 19.40 -0.30 28.65
N GLY A 594 18.18 -0.13 29.19
CA GLY A 594 17.46 1.14 29.19
C GLY A 594 16.42 1.29 28.07
N ALA A 595 16.21 0.26 27.24
CA ALA A 595 15.08 0.23 26.31
C ALA A 595 13.75 0.28 27.07
N ASP A 596 12.78 1.03 26.52
CA ASP A 596 11.43 1.13 27.05
C ASP A 596 10.68 -0.20 27.00
N SER A 597 10.93 -0.98 25.95
CA SER A 597 10.50 -2.37 25.85
C SER A 597 11.51 -3.19 25.06
N GLU A 598 11.57 -4.47 25.41
CA GLU A 598 12.30 -5.49 24.66
C GLU A 598 11.36 -6.68 24.42
N LEU A 599 11.24 -7.13 23.17
CA LEU A 599 10.45 -8.30 22.81
C LEU A 599 11.33 -9.37 22.16
N ALA A 600 11.43 -10.53 22.80
CA ALA A 600 12.11 -11.70 22.26
C ALA A 600 11.12 -12.59 21.50
N ILE A 601 11.41 -12.86 20.23
CA ILE A 601 10.52 -13.59 19.32
C ILE A 601 11.22 -14.87 18.83
N PRO A 602 10.56 -16.04 18.92
CA PRO A 602 11.07 -17.27 18.31
C PRO A 602 11.20 -17.10 16.78
N SER A 603 12.42 -16.80 16.31
CA SER A 603 12.69 -16.44 14.92
C SER A 603 14.17 -16.57 14.61
N TRP A 604 14.47 -16.81 13.33
CA TRP A 604 15.80 -16.53 12.77
C TRP A 604 16.02 -15.01 12.64
N HIS A 605 17.17 -14.61 12.11
CA HIS A 605 17.61 -13.21 11.95
C HIS A 605 16.63 -12.26 11.24
N SER A 606 15.80 -12.76 10.31
CA SER A 606 14.76 -11.96 9.63
C SER A 606 13.53 -11.71 10.53
N VAL A 607 13.76 -11.27 11.77
CA VAL A 607 12.70 -11.09 12.77
C VAL A 607 11.65 -10.08 12.34
N GLN A 608 12.03 -9.07 11.57
CA GLN A 608 11.15 -7.99 11.06
C GLN A 608 10.04 -8.51 10.15
N GLU A 609 10.22 -9.67 9.51
CA GLU A 609 9.20 -10.29 8.66
C GLU A 609 8.16 -11.09 9.46
N THR A 610 8.40 -11.29 10.76
CA THR A 610 7.49 -12.09 11.59
C THR A 610 6.24 -11.28 11.97
N PRO A 611 5.05 -11.92 12.02
CA PRO A 611 3.84 -11.25 12.50
C PRO A 611 3.99 -10.64 13.90
N ALA A 612 4.71 -11.31 14.80
CA ALA A 612 4.92 -10.82 16.16
C ALA A 612 5.73 -9.51 16.19
N ALA A 613 6.76 -9.38 15.37
CA ALA A 613 7.55 -8.16 15.29
C ALA A 613 6.77 -7.00 14.66
N ILE A 614 5.98 -7.30 13.62
CA ILE A 614 5.10 -6.33 12.96
C ILE A 614 4.05 -5.81 13.95
N LEU A 615 3.41 -6.69 14.72
CA LEU A 615 2.44 -6.29 15.74
C LEU A 615 3.07 -5.41 16.83
N GLU A 616 4.28 -5.76 17.30
CA GLU A 616 5.00 -4.94 18.27
C GLU A 616 5.39 -3.58 17.70
N LEU A 617 5.84 -3.52 16.44
CA LEU A 617 6.11 -2.25 15.77
C LEU A 617 4.84 -1.39 15.67
N ARG A 618 3.71 -1.97 15.25
CA ARG A 618 2.41 -1.27 15.19
C ARG A 618 2.01 -0.73 16.55
N ARG A 619 2.21 -1.50 17.63
CA ARG A 619 1.98 -1.03 19.02
C ARG A 619 2.88 0.15 19.38
N ILE A 620 4.17 0.09 19.03
CA ILE A 620 5.14 1.16 19.30
C ILE A 620 4.80 2.44 18.50
N LEU A 621 4.38 2.32 17.24
CA LEU A 621 3.93 3.46 16.43
C LEU A 621 2.68 4.11 17.03
N ARG A 622 1.69 3.32 17.49
CA ARG A 622 0.52 3.87 18.20
C ARG A 622 0.91 4.59 19.51
N LEU A 623 1.89 4.05 20.24
CA LEU A 623 2.41 4.71 21.45
C LEU A 623 3.01 6.09 21.11
N GLN A 624 3.78 6.17 20.02
CA GLN A 624 4.32 7.44 19.55
C GLN A 624 3.22 8.41 19.15
N GLU A 625 2.24 7.98 18.37
CA GLU A 625 1.08 8.80 17.99
C GLU A 625 0.39 9.39 19.23
N ALA A 626 0.09 8.57 20.23
CA ALA A 626 -0.56 8.99 21.47
C ALA A 626 0.24 10.08 22.21
N THR A 627 1.58 10.01 22.22
CA THR A 627 2.44 11.02 22.84
C THR A 627 2.56 12.33 22.06
N THR A 628 2.14 12.36 20.80
CA THR A 628 2.28 13.52 19.91
C THR A 628 0.96 14.22 19.60
N LYS A 629 -0.18 13.65 19.99
CA LYS A 629 -1.48 14.32 19.88
C LYS A 629 -1.51 15.51 20.85
N PRO A 630 -1.87 16.72 20.41
CA PRO A 630 -2.13 17.82 21.34
C PRO A 630 -3.25 17.41 22.28
N SER A 631 -3.08 17.61 23.58
CA SER A 631 -4.14 17.40 24.57
C SER A 631 -5.38 18.20 24.15
N SER A 632 -6.48 17.52 23.83
CA SER A 632 -7.76 18.20 23.60
C SER A 632 -8.07 19.08 24.82
N PRO A 633 -8.52 20.33 24.64
CA PRO A 633 -8.98 21.12 25.76
C PRO A 633 -10.14 20.35 26.42
N VAL A 634 -9.97 20.03 27.70
CA VAL A 634 -11.03 19.46 28.54
C VAL A 634 -12.22 20.39 28.40
N ALA A 635 -13.29 19.91 27.76
CA ALA A 635 -14.55 20.62 27.68
C ALA A 635 -14.97 20.92 29.13
N THR A 636 -14.84 22.19 29.52
CA THR A 636 -15.31 22.65 30.82
C THR A 636 -16.82 22.58 30.75
N ILE A 637 -17.40 21.53 31.35
CA ILE A 637 -18.84 21.45 31.57
C ILE A 637 -19.16 22.60 32.53
N SER A 638 -19.58 23.73 31.97
CA SER A 638 -20.23 24.79 32.72
C SER A 638 -21.52 24.21 33.27
N ALA A 639 -21.51 23.87 34.56
CA ALA A 639 -22.72 23.59 35.30
C ALA A 639 -23.50 24.90 35.43
N ALA A 640 -24.52 25.07 34.59
CA ALA A 640 -25.54 26.08 34.82
C ALA A 640 -26.30 25.73 36.10
N ARG A 641 -26.28 26.65 37.07
CA ARG A 641 -27.30 26.79 38.11
C ARG A 641 -28.34 27.79 37.66
#